data_AF-A0A971E656-F1
#
_entry.id   AF-A0A971E656-F1
#
_cell.length_a   1.000
_cell.length_b   1.000
_cell.length_c   1.000
_cell.angle_alpha   90.00
_cell.angle_beta   90.00
_cell.angle_gamma   90.00
#
_symmetry.space_group_name_H-M   'P 1'
#
loop_
_entity.id
_entity.type
_entity.pdbx_description
1 polymer ?
#
loop_
_entity_poly.entity_id
_entity_poly.type
_entity_poly.pdbx_seq_one_letter_code
_entity_poly.pdbx_strand_id
1 'polypeptide(L)'
;MITRLKHVSSMVVGIAVTTAVLLGGAGIVGASTESLTPLEKLADFEYLYSVVSENYPFLWVNERINGIDWLGEKDEFRKLVEAAETDEEFARAIAYILSRLNNDHTHILSSSSAGTVTDDNNVTTSVIDEGRIAYIKIRSFSSRYVEQDRQQVLEFLASVRDYPNLLIDIRGNGGGSEQYWRQLLVAPLISDPVAWRWYVVVRSGAAVQEYMKNRLGPGYYFLQVGRGNLPRLQNVPREVFTEEYIEPIQLPDVIMPKNPVGFTGRIFLLVDERVYSSTETFAAFAKTTGWATLVGTVTGGDGIGFDPMVFTLPNSKLNIRMAESMGLNPDGTANEETKTVPDVLVDTGLDAADRDVVLETAVALCAEEGDRSGGLRGGGSLLSKLDWMWVIASGFGGLDVGLGELAESADFSAYEGMEVESVEVYGAFKTSKSLIKQIVGIKPGDRFSTEAMGLASRRLRLTSAFRSSGLLARPAGEHKVKVVIYVQEGWSLYLGPRDLGRRVVQDILSRQISVSLYNVAGRMLNIRAVYGLEGRSRWSLRVDLPVLAGALPLELSAAVGSQPVAVTLAAGTHLGSSYELNRSIVSLGVRTAMSKSSSLAAQLSHTTGSVTRLRSTTGLSIQSGQYMSLALTFDGQVRRTVPSSYEVTVGMMTDPVSGSAVTHGFATARAVATVRLSDKNALVISGSMGTIDSLAPASQWFLLGGGDAFPEYSRSLLGHSYFSANAELRHSLRGDLSVGVVAGLGKVWDVPGSFGLQGAMTRVGVVARYTTPISLEIEARYTKGIGSDAERFYIGLNEQF
;
A
#
# COMPACT_ATOMS: atom_id res chain seq x y z
N MET A 1 12.18 -16.34 -26.16
CA MET A 1 11.02 -15.98 -25.32
C MET A 1 10.44 -17.19 -24.58
N ILE A 2 10.09 -18.28 -25.26
CA ILE A 2 9.45 -19.48 -24.65
C ILE A 2 10.29 -20.16 -23.55
N THR A 3 11.62 -20.07 -23.60
CA THR A 3 12.52 -20.76 -22.64
C THR A 3 12.47 -20.27 -21.18
N ARG A 4 11.87 -19.09 -20.89
CA ARG A 4 11.81 -18.52 -19.52
C ARG A 4 10.54 -18.88 -18.73
N LEU A 5 9.67 -19.77 -19.23
CA LEU A 5 8.41 -20.16 -18.58
C LEU A 5 8.50 -21.42 -17.69
N LYS A 6 9.66 -22.09 -17.61
CA LYS A 6 9.84 -23.36 -16.86
C LYS A 6 10.04 -23.23 -15.33
N HIS A 7 9.95 -22.04 -14.74
CA HIS A 7 10.15 -21.83 -13.30
C HIS A 7 8.87 -21.42 -12.53
N VAL A 8 7.71 -21.41 -13.20
CA VAL A 8 6.41 -21.15 -12.53
C VAL A 8 5.80 -22.44 -11.97
N SER A 9 6.06 -23.60 -12.59
CA SER A 9 5.51 -24.90 -12.17
C SER A 9 6.09 -25.44 -10.86
N SER A 10 7.33 -25.07 -10.51
CA SER A 10 7.97 -25.43 -9.25
C SER A 10 7.30 -24.80 -8.02
N MET A 11 6.63 -23.65 -8.19
CA MET A 11 6.01 -22.89 -7.10
C MET A 11 4.76 -23.57 -6.52
N VAL A 12 4.09 -24.44 -7.29
CA VAL A 12 2.86 -25.14 -6.87
C VAL A 12 3.16 -26.40 -6.04
N VAL A 13 4.28 -27.06 -6.29
CA VAL A 13 4.67 -28.29 -5.56
C VAL A 13 5.16 -27.96 -4.15
N GLY A 14 5.84 -26.83 -3.95
CA GLY A 14 6.37 -26.43 -2.64
C GLY A 14 5.29 -26.29 -1.54
N ILE A 15 4.09 -25.85 -1.91
CA ILE A 15 2.96 -25.64 -0.97
C ILE A 15 2.42 -26.97 -0.40
N ALA A 16 2.60 -28.09 -1.12
CA ALA A 16 2.20 -29.41 -0.63
C ALA A 16 3.19 -30.00 0.39
N VAL A 17 4.46 -29.59 0.36
CA VAL A 17 5.52 -30.12 1.23
C VAL A 17 5.44 -29.52 2.64
N THR A 18 5.12 -28.22 2.76
CA THR A 18 5.04 -27.51 4.05
C THR A 18 4.05 -28.16 5.02
N THR A 19 2.93 -28.68 4.52
CA THR A 19 1.87 -29.31 5.33
C THR A 19 2.26 -30.71 5.81
N ALA A 20 3.19 -31.41 5.15
CA ALA A 20 3.63 -32.75 5.53
C ALA A 20 4.63 -32.73 6.70
N VAL A 21 5.45 -31.68 6.82
CA VAL A 21 6.47 -31.54 7.87
C VAL A 21 5.82 -31.27 9.25
N LEU A 22 4.66 -30.61 9.27
CA LEU A 22 3.97 -30.19 10.50
C LEU A 22 3.28 -31.31 11.30
N LEU A 23 3.31 -32.56 10.85
CA LEU A 23 2.70 -33.72 11.55
C LEU A 23 3.65 -34.91 11.75
N GLY A 24 4.93 -34.79 11.37
CA GLY A 24 5.95 -35.85 11.54
C GLY A 24 7.01 -35.57 12.62
N GLY A 25 6.92 -34.43 13.32
CA GLY A 25 8.01 -33.84 14.09
C GLY A 25 8.13 -34.21 15.58
N ALA A 26 7.47 -35.27 16.07
CA ALA A 26 7.52 -35.68 17.48
C ALA A 26 8.83 -36.42 17.87
N GLY A 27 9.97 -35.98 17.32
CA GLY A 27 11.30 -36.44 17.74
C GLY A 27 11.73 -35.70 19.01
N ILE A 28 12.15 -36.45 20.03
CA ILE A 28 12.66 -35.86 21.27
C ILE A 28 13.99 -35.15 20.96
N VAL A 29 13.97 -33.82 20.95
CA VAL A 29 15.19 -33.01 20.92
C VAL A 29 15.85 -33.07 22.30
N GLY A 30 16.63 -34.12 22.52
CA GLY A 30 17.64 -34.10 23.57
C GLY A 30 18.69 -33.05 23.21
N ALA A 31 18.89 -32.07 24.06
CA ALA A 31 20.00 -31.14 23.91
C ALA A 31 21.31 -31.91 24.14
N SER A 32 22.05 -32.18 23.07
CA SER A 32 23.39 -32.78 23.13
C SER A 32 24.32 -31.81 23.86
N THR A 33 24.77 -32.22 25.05
CA THR A 33 25.71 -31.46 25.89
C THR A 33 27.17 -31.81 25.55
N GLU A 34 27.41 -32.15 24.29
CA GLU A 34 28.73 -32.50 23.75
C GLU A 34 29.38 -31.24 23.16
N SER A 35 30.63 -30.97 23.56
CA SER A 35 31.42 -29.84 23.09
C SER A 35 31.87 -30.02 21.64
N LEU A 36 32.00 -28.92 20.90
CA LEU A 36 32.32 -28.96 19.46
C LEU A 36 33.68 -29.60 19.19
N THR A 37 33.73 -30.50 18.21
CA THR A 37 35.01 -31.03 17.72
C THR A 37 35.79 -29.96 16.94
N PRO A 38 37.13 -30.06 16.83
CA PRO A 38 37.92 -29.13 16.02
C PRO A 38 37.48 -29.05 14.55
N LEU A 39 36.92 -30.14 14.00
CA LEU A 39 36.38 -30.17 12.64
C LEU A 39 35.08 -29.36 12.50
N GLU A 40 34.22 -29.38 13.52
CA GLU A 40 32.99 -28.58 13.55
C GLU A 40 33.27 -27.09 13.75
N LYS A 41 34.23 -26.76 14.62
CA LYS A 41 34.74 -25.38 14.80
C LYS A 41 35.31 -24.82 13.49
N LEU A 42 36.14 -25.60 12.80
CA LEU A 42 36.71 -25.22 11.50
C LEU A 42 35.64 -25.10 10.40
N ALA A 43 34.65 -26.01 10.37
CA ALA A 43 33.54 -25.95 9.41
C ALA A 43 32.64 -24.72 9.63
N ASP A 44 32.37 -24.36 10.89
CA ASP A 44 31.64 -23.13 11.23
C ASP A 44 32.41 -21.87 10.84
N PHE A 45 33.73 -21.85 10.99
CA PHE A 45 34.58 -20.76 10.52
C PHE A 45 34.58 -20.63 8.99
N GLU A 46 34.75 -21.72 8.25
CA GLU A 46 34.73 -21.68 6.79
C GLU A 46 33.36 -21.27 6.24
N TYR A 47 32.27 -21.69 6.90
CA TYR A 47 30.92 -21.22 6.60
C TYR A 47 30.75 -19.72 6.89
N LEU A 48 31.17 -19.25 8.06
CA LEU A 48 31.16 -17.82 8.41
C LEU A 48 31.95 -17.01 7.37
N TYR A 49 33.14 -17.48 7.01
CA TYR A 49 34.01 -16.81 6.05
C TYR A 49 33.37 -16.72 4.66
N SER A 50 32.75 -17.80 4.16
CA SER A 50 31.97 -17.77 2.91
C SER A 50 30.83 -16.75 3.01
N VAL A 51 30.02 -16.78 4.07
CA VAL A 51 28.90 -15.85 4.22
C VAL A 51 29.39 -14.40 4.25
N VAL A 52 30.38 -14.05 5.06
CA VAL A 52 30.91 -12.67 5.12
C VAL A 52 31.55 -12.25 3.79
N SER A 53 32.47 -13.05 3.24
CA SER A 53 33.18 -12.68 2.00
C SER A 53 32.26 -12.55 0.78
N GLU A 54 31.18 -13.33 0.69
CA GLU A 54 30.21 -13.23 -0.40
C GLU A 54 29.17 -12.12 -0.17
N ASN A 55 28.77 -11.84 1.07
CA ASN A 55 27.53 -11.10 1.37
C ASN A 55 27.72 -9.78 2.14
N TYR A 56 28.85 -9.55 2.83
CA TYR A 56 29.09 -8.33 3.61
C TYR A 56 29.46 -7.14 2.69
N PRO A 57 28.76 -5.98 2.79
CA PRO A 57 28.91 -4.92 1.81
C PRO A 57 30.08 -3.95 2.06
N PHE A 58 30.69 -3.94 3.26
CA PHE A 58 31.68 -2.93 3.66
C PHE A 58 33.14 -3.40 3.63
N LEU A 59 33.47 -4.54 2.99
CA LEU A 59 34.83 -5.11 2.95
C LEU A 59 35.91 -4.07 2.54
N TRP A 60 35.74 -3.40 1.39
CA TRP A 60 36.66 -2.37 0.92
C TRP A 60 36.50 -1.02 1.61
N VAL A 61 35.37 -0.75 2.27
CA VAL A 61 35.22 0.44 3.12
C VAL A 61 36.12 0.29 4.35
N ASN A 62 36.10 -0.89 4.99
CA ASN A 62 36.99 -1.24 6.10
C ASN A 62 38.47 -1.20 5.70
N GLU A 63 38.82 -1.68 4.50
CA GLU A 63 40.17 -1.52 3.92
C GLU A 63 40.57 -0.04 3.82
N ARG A 64 39.69 0.82 3.27
CA ARG A 64 39.97 2.26 3.06
C ARG A 64 40.08 3.08 4.35
N ILE A 65 39.20 2.85 5.33
CA ILE A 65 39.12 3.71 6.54
C ILE A 65 39.89 3.16 7.74
N ASN A 66 40.04 1.83 7.86
CA ASN A 66 40.74 1.18 8.97
C ASN A 66 42.05 0.49 8.56
N GLY A 67 42.34 0.37 7.26
CA GLY A 67 43.55 -0.29 6.75
C GLY A 67 43.55 -1.81 6.88
N ILE A 68 42.36 -2.44 6.98
CA ILE A 68 42.21 -3.87 7.25
C ILE A 68 41.64 -4.59 6.03
N ASP A 69 42.49 -5.34 5.32
CA ASP A 69 42.06 -6.37 4.37
C ASP A 69 41.61 -7.62 5.13
N TRP A 70 40.31 -7.66 5.44
CA TRP A 70 39.70 -8.78 6.14
C TRP A 70 39.73 -10.10 5.34
N LEU A 71 39.84 -10.03 4.01
CA LEU A 71 39.94 -11.23 3.17
C LEU A 71 41.36 -11.81 3.21
N GLY A 72 42.38 -10.95 3.24
CA GLY A 72 43.78 -11.32 3.42
C GLY A 72 44.09 -11.96 4.78
N GLU A 73 43.33 -11.63 5.84
CA GLU A 73 43.53 -12.17 7.19
C GLU A 73 43.04 -13.62 7.40
N LYS A 74 42.47 -14.28 6.37
CA LYS A 74 41.85 -15.62 6.49
C LYS A 74 42.74 -16.66 7.18
N ASP A 75 44.02 -16.75 6.81
CA ASP A 75 44.91 -17.78 7.35
C ASP A 75 45.29 -17.53 8.82
N GLU A 76 45.28 -16.28 9.30
CA GLU A 76 45.41 -15.98 10.73
C GLU A 76 44.12 -16.26 11.49
N PHE A 77 42.96 -15.93 10.90
CA PHE A 77 41.65 -16.28 11.47
C PHE A 77 41.47 -17.79 11.62
N ARG A 78 41.94 -18.59 10.64
CA ARG A 78 41.91 -20.05 10.75
C ARG A 78 42.75 -20.55 11.92
N LYS A 79 43.99 -20.04 12.10
CA LYS A 79 44.86 -20.43 13.23
C LYS A 79 44.22 -20.11 14.59
N LEU A 80 43.52 -18.97 14.71
CA LEU A 80 42.80 -18.61 15.94
C LEU A 80 41.65 -19.59 16.26
N VAL A 81 41.02 -20.17 15.23
CA VAL A 81 39.97 -21.18 15.38
C VAL A 81 40.55 -22.57 15.64
N GLU A 82 41.65 -22.94 14.97
CA GLU A 82 42.37 -24.20 15.19
C GLU A 82 43.02 -24.28 16.60
N ALA A 83 43.36 -23.13 17.19
CA ALA A 83 43.92 -23.02 18.54
C ALA A 83 42.86 -22.97 19.67
N ALA A 84 41.56 -23.00 19.35
CA ALA A 84 40.49 -22.92 20.35
C ALA A 84 40.13 -24.31 20.91
N GLU A 85 40.58 -24.62 22.13
CA GLU A 85 40.29 -25.89 22.80
C GLU A 85 38.84 -25.94 23.30
N THR A 86 38.34 -24.88 23.93
CA THR A 86 36.95 -24.81 24.43
C THR A 86 35.96 -24.14 23.44
N ASP A 87 34.67 -24.25 23.72
CA ASP A 87 33.62 -23.63 22.90
C ASP A 87 33.48 -22.13 23.20
N GLU A 88 33.80 -21.68 24.42
CA GLU A 88 33.91 -20.27 24.76
C GLU A 88 35.16 -19.63 24.12
N GLU A 89 36.26 -20.38 23.95
CA GLU A 89 37.42 -19.95 23.16
C GLU A 89 37.06 -19.79 21.69
N PHE A 90 36.33 -20.75 21.13
CA PHE A 90 35.82 -20.66 19.76
C PHE A 90 34.90 -19.45 19.58
N ALA A 91 33.94 -19.24 20.49
CA ALA A 91 33.08 -18.07 20.46
C ALA A 91 33.85 -16.74 20.59
N ARG A 92 34.94 -16.69 21.38
CA ARG A 92 35.86 -15.54 21.45
C ARG A 92 36.62 -15.33 20.14
N ALA A 93 37.11 -16.39 19.50
CA ALA A 93 37.77 -16.31 18.19
C ALA A 93 36.81 -15.77 17.12
N ILE A 94 35.58 -16.29 17.04
CA ILE A 94 34.54 -15.80 16.12
C ILE A 94 34.17 -14.33 16.41
N ALA A 95 34.06 -13.93 17.67
CA ALA A 95 33.80 -12.54 18.05
C ALA A 95 34.95 -11.60 17.63
N TYR A 96 36.20 -12.03 17.80
CA TYR A 96 37.38 -11.29 17.32
C TYR A 96 37.37 -11.14 15.79
N ILE A 97 37.16 -12.25 15.06
CA ILE A 97 37.09 -12.28 13.60
C ILE A 97 36.03 -11.31 13.05
N LEU A 98 34.86 -11.25 13.70
CA LEU A 98 33.81 -10.28 13.35
C LEU A 98 34.21 -8.83 13.69
N SER A 99 34.85 -8.60 14.85
CA SER A 99 35.29 -7.25 15.24
C SER A 99 36.29 -6.62 14.26
N ARG A 100 37.07 -7.42 13.51
CA ARG A 100 37.97 -6.94 12.44
C ARG A 100 37.24 -6.29 11.25
N LEU A 101 35.91 -6.40 11.17
CA LEU A 101 35.06 -5.67 10.20
C LEU A 101 34.72 -4.24 10.64
N ASN A 102 34.98 -3.88 11.92
CA ASN A 102 34.79 -2.56 12.52
C ASN A 102 33.40 -1.93 12.29
N ASN A 103 32.34 -2.72 12.41
CA ASN A 103 30.95 -2.32 12.17
C ASN A 103 30.05 -2.86 13.29
N ASP A 104 29.41 -1.97 14.06
CA ASP A 104 28.62 -2.33 15.25
C ASP A 104 27.36 -3.15 14.92
N HIS A 105 26.87 -3.11 13.68
CA HIS A 105 25.80 -3.98 13.21
C HIS A 105 26.23 -5.44 12.99
N THR A 106 27.52 -5.77 13.06
CA THR A 106 28.05 -7.09 12.69
C THR A 106 28.74 -7.80 13.87
N HIS A 107 28.00 -8.67 14.57
CA HIS A 107 28.45 -9.30 15.83
C HIS A 107 27.69 -10.60 16.17
N ILE A 108 28.20 -11.37 17.15
CA ILE A 108 27.47 -12.52 17.72
C ILE A 108 26.32 -12.02 18.60
N LEU A 109 25.09 -12.48 18.33
CA LEU A 109 23.93 -12.27 19.20
C LEU A 109 24.02 -13.14 20.45
N SER A 110 24.45 -12.55 21.57
CA SER A 110 24.41 -13.20 22.88
C SER A 110 23.01 -13.14 23.50
N SER A 111 22.63 -14.16 24.28
CA SER A 111 21.40 -14.14 25.10
C SER A 111 21.46 -13.14 26.26
N SER A 112 22.63 -12.59 26.55
CA SER A 112 22.91 -11.59 27.59
C SER A 112 22.69 -10.13 27.17
N SER A 113 22.41 -9.82 25.90
CA SER A 113 22.15 -8.45 25.44
C SER A 113 20.73 -7.92 25.74
N ALA A 114 20.00 -8.59 26.64
CA ALA A 114 18.89 -7.99 27.38
C ALA A 114 19.45 -6.95 28.37
N GLY A 115 19.88 -5.80 27.86
CA GLY A 115 20.62 -4.78 28.60
C GLY A 115 19.93 -4.39 29.91
N THR A 116 20.70 -4.38 31.00
CA THR A 116 20.21 -4.09 32.35
C THR A 116 19.39 -2.82 32.40
N VAL A 117 18.21 -2.91 33.03
CA VAL A 117 17.31 -1.78 33.20
C VAL A 117 17.94 -0.76 34.14
N THR A 118 18.35 0.38 33.59
CA THR A 118 18.40 1.64 34.33
C THR A 118 17.11 2.42 34.04
N ASP A 119 16.55 3.03 35.07
CA ASP A 119 15.24 3.71 35.04
C ASP A 119 15.41 5.16 34.54
N ASP A 120 16.17 5.33 33.46
CA ASP A 120 16.62 6.62 32.94
C ASP A 120 15.57 7.30 32.05
N ASN A 121 15.30 8.58 32.33
CA ASN A 121 14.51 9.44 31.46
C ASN A 121 15.18 9.57 30.09
N ASN A 122 14.63 8.91 29.07
CA ASN A 122 15.15 8.96 27.70
C ASN A 122 15.10 10.38 27.11
N VAL A 123 14.03 11.13 27.42
CA VAL A 123 13.80 12.52 27.02
C VAL A 123 14.16 13.48 28.15
N THR A 124 14.74 14.62 27.80
CA THR A 124 14.96 15.75 28.70
C THR A 124 14.66 17.05 27.96
N THR A 125 13.79 17.89 28.51
CA THR A 125 13.29 19.12 27.87
C THR A 125 13.62 20.35 28.70
N SER A 126 13.92 21.47 28.05
CA SER A 126 14.16 22.75 28.70
C SER A 126 13.86 23.93 27.78
N VAL A 127 13.71 25.10 28.38
CA VAL A 127 13.79 26.39 27.70
C VAL A 127 15.18 26.95 27.98
N ILE A 128 15.92 27.30 26.93
CA ILE A 128 17.24 27.94 27.04
C ILE A 128 17.07 29.46 27.12
N ASP A 129 16.08 29.99 26.40
CA ASP A 129 15.83 31.42 26.28
C ASP A 129 14.32 31.65 26.12
N GLU A 130 13.70 32.33 27.09
CA GLU A 130 12.24 32.39 27.24
C GLU A 130 11.57 33.05 26.02
N GLY A 131 10.66 32.33 25.38
CA GLY A 131 10.01 32.74 24.14
C GLY A 131 10.92 32.74 22.89
N ARG A 132 12.19 32.31 22.98
CA ARG A 132 13.17 32.40 21.89
C ARG A 132 13.84 31.08 21.51
N ILE A 133 14.22 30.24 22.48
CA ILE A 133 14.96 28.99 22.24
C ILE A 133 14.44 27.86 23.14
N ALA A 134 13.79 26.88 22.52
CA ALA A 134 13.38 25.63 23.14
C ALA A 134 14.40 24.51 22.87
N TYR A 135 14.53 23.55 23.79
CA TYR A 135 15.50 22.44 23.70
C TYR A 135 14.91 21.11 24.14
N ILE A 136 15.20 20.04 23.39
CA ILE A 136 14.85 18.66 23.73
C ILE A 136 16.01 17.71 23.41
N LYS A 137 16.52 16.99 24.43
CA LYS A 137 17.51 15.91 24.27
C LYS A 137 16.82 14.54 24.30
N ILE A 138 17.27 13.62 23.45
CA ILE A 138 16.70 12.28 23.30
C ILE A 138 17.84 11.25 23.23
N ARG A 139 18.01 10.46 24.30
CA ARG A 139 19.15 9.56 24.50
C ARG A 139 19.13 8.31 23.60
N SER A 140 17.97 7.83 23.21
CA SER A 140 17.78 6.62 22.39
C SER A 140 16.50 6.69 21.57
N PHE A 141 16.51 6.08 20.38
CA PHE A 141 15.31 5.81 19.58
C PHE A 141 14.79 4.36 19.74
N SER A 142 15.23 3.64 20.77
CA SER A 142 14.81 2.24 21.04
C SER A 142 13.29 2.10 21.06
N SER A 143 12.77 1.03 20.44
CA SER A 143 11.33 0.85 20.18
C SER A 143 10.43 0.89 21.43
N ARG A 144 10.97 0.51 22.60
CA ARG A 144 10.30 0.64 23.91
C ARG A 144 9.86 2.07 24.24
N TYR A 145 10.65 3.07 23.83
CA TYR A 145 10.41 4.47 24.17
C TYR A 145 9.35 5.16 23.30
N VAL A 146 8.96 4.57 22.16
CA VAL A 146 8.04 5.18 21.17
C VAL A 146 6.66 5.51 21.74
N GLU A 147 6.18 4.72 22.70
CA GLU A 147 4.90 4.98 23.40
C GLU A 147 5.11 5.61 24.78
N GLN A 148 6.17 5.23 25.50
CA GLN A 148 6.54 5.80 26.80
C GLN A 148 6.73 7.32 26.72
N ASP A 149 7.49 7.79 25.74
CA ASP A 149 7.86 9.20 25.61
C ASP A 149 6.82 10.01 24.82
N ARG A 150 5.82 9.34 24.20
CA ARG A 150 4.85 9.95 23.29
C ARG A 150 4.17 11.17 23.91
N GLN A 151 3.70 11.05 25.15
CA GLN A 151 2.99 12.14 25.81
C GLN A 151 3.92 13.32 26.10
N GLN A 152 5.07 13.07 26.75
CA GLN A 152 6.05 14.09 27.11
C GLN A 152 6.55 14.89 25.89
N VAL A 153 6.90 14.20 24.80
CA VAL A 153 7.39 14.86 23.58
C VAL A 153 6.28 15.70 22.94
N LEU A 154 5.08 15.15 22.74
CA LEU A 154 4.00 15.88 22.06
C LEU A 154 3.47 17.07 22.87
N GLU A 155 3.41 16.94 24.20
CA GLU A 155 3.02 18.06 25.08
C GLU A 155 4.08 19.16 25.09
N PHE A 156 5.37 18.81 25.14
CA PHE A 156 6.45 19.79 25.03
C PHE A 156 6.43 20.52 23.68
N LEU A 157 6.39 19.79 22.57
CA LEU A 157 6.35 20.39 21.21
C LEU A 157 5.10 21.27 21.01
N ALA A 158 3.97 20.95 21.63
CA ALA A 158 2.79 21.80 21.65
C ALA A 158 2.98 23.06 22.51
N SER A 159 3.67 22.98 23.65
CA SER A 159 3.94 24.15 24.50
C SER A 159 4.92 25.15 23.88
N VAL A 160 5.88 24.68 23.07
CA VAL A 160 6.90 25.53 22.43
C VAL A 160 6.57 25.85 20.96
N ARG A 161 5.36 25.52 20.48
CA ARG A 161 4.95 25.73 19.08
C ARG A 161 5.16 27.17 18.57
N ASP A 162 5.03 28.16 19.46
CA ASP A 162 5.09 29.59 19.16
C ASP A 162 6.53 30.16 19.31
N TYR A 163 7.53 29.32 19.63
CA TYR A 163 8.95 29.71 19.72
C TYR A 163 9.59 29.79 18.31
N PRO A 164 10.50 30.75 18.06
CA PRO A 164 11.16 30.90 16.76
C PRO A 164 12.29 29.88 16.50
N ASN A 165 12.82 29.21 17.53
CA ASN A 165 13.87 28.20 17.39
C ASN A 165 13.62 26.98 18.32
N LEU A 166 13.85 25.78 17.79
CA LEU A 166 13.85 24.51 18.52
C LEU A 166 15.16 23.75 18.27
N LEU A 167 15.86 23.39 19.33
CA LEU A 167 17.05 22.54 19.30
C LEU A 167 16.65 21.11 19.68
N ILE A 168 16.94 20.16 18.78
CA ILE A 168 16.76 18.73 19.00
C ILE A 168 18.15 18.12 19.15
N ASP A 169 18.47 17.63 20.34
CA ASP A 169 19.79 17.08 20.67
C ASP A 169 19.74 15.55 20.67
N ILE A 170 20.38 14.95 19.67
CA ILE A 170 20.52 13.50 19.49
C ILE A 170 21.96 13.01 19.74
N ARG A 171 22.81 13.85 20.35
CA ARG A 171 24.20 13.49 20.67
C ARG A 171 24.25 12.38 21.71
N GLY A 172 24.99 11.32 21.40
CA GLY A 172 25.08 10.09 22.17
C GLY A 172 24.07 9.00 21.79
N ASN A 173 23.18 9.25 20.82
CA ASN A 173 22.07 8.34 20.50
C ASN A 173 22.40 7.39 19.34
N GLY A 174 22.88 6.19 19.68
CA GLY A 174 23.26 5.14 18.74
C GLY A 174 22.13 4.41 17.99
N GLY A 175 20.88 4.90 18.03
CA GLY A 175 19.80 4.39 17.18
C GLY A 175 18.64 3.70 17.91
N GLY A 176 18.00 2.78 17.18
CA GLY A 176 16.75 2.13 17.58
C GLY A 176 15.79 1.97 16.40
N SER A 177 14.57 2.50 16.51
CA SER A 177 13.50 2.38 15.52
C SER A 177 13.14 3.73 14.89
N GLU A 178 13.10 3.78 13.55
CA GLU A 178 12.70 5.00 12.82
C GLU A 178 11.34 5.54 13.27
N GLN A 179 10.45 4.65 13.73
CA GLN A 179 9.13 5.03 14.20
C GLN A 179 9.17 6.09 15.30
N TYR A 180 10.24 6.14 16.10
CA TYR A 180 10.43 7.15 17.13
C TYR A 180 10.48 8.56 16.52
N TRP A 181 11.52 8.87 15.74
CA TRP A 181 11.69 10.22 15.18
C TRP A 181 10.61 10.57 14.14
N ARG A 182 10.14 9.58 13.38
CA ARG A 182 9.06 9.78 12.39
C ARG A 182 7.73 10.14 13.04
N GLN A 183 7.33 9.48 14.15
CA GLN A 183 6.04 9.73 14.79
C GLN A 183 6.05 10.84 15.84
N LEU A 184 7.17 11.05 16.54
CA LEU A 184 7.23 11.97 17.69
C LEU A 184 7.87 13.32 17.37
N LEU A 185 8.73 13.39 16.35
CA LEU A 185 9.45 14.63 15.98
C LEU A 185 8.97 15.16 14.62
N VAL A 186 9.16 14.40 13.54
CA VAL A 186 8.94 14.91 12.18
C VAL A 186 7.46 15.08 11.88
N ALA A 187 6.63 14.03 11.99
CA ALA A 187 5.21 14.13 11.63
C ALA A 187 4.39 15.17 12.46
N PRO A 188 4.72 15.46 13.74
CA PRO A 188 4.12 16.55 14.50
C PRO A 188 4.66 17.96 14.16
N LEU A 189 5.91 18.08 13.68
CA LEU A 189 6.52 19.39 13.36
C LEU A 189 6.35 19.83 11.90
N ILE A 190 6.09 18.92 10.96
CA ILE A 190 5.82 19.28 9.56
C ILE A 190 4.36 19.68 9.33
N SER A 191 4.12 20.70 8.50
CA SER A 191 2.77 21.11 8.05
C SER A 191 2.41 20.62 6.63
N ASP A 192 3.43 20.37 5.80
CA ASP A 192 3.34 19.77 4.46
C ASP A 192 4.12 18.43 4.45
N PRO A 193 3.80 17.47 3.54
CA PRO A 193 4.50 16.19 3.48
C PRO A 193 5.96 16.31 3.03
N VAL A 194 6.87 15.66 3.74
CA VAL A 194 8.30 15.64 3.36
C VAL A 194 8.61 14.35 2.61
N ALA A 195 8.95 14.48 1.32
CA ALA A 195 9.25 13.36 0.42
C ALA A 195 10.74 13.29 0.10
N TRP A 196 11.34 12.11 0.26
CA TRP A 196 12.76 11.88 0.00
C TRP A 196 13.00 10.56 -0.74
N ARG A 197 14.26 10.32 -1.12
CA ARG A 197 14.72 9.08 -1.75
C ARG A 197 16.07 8.72 -1.15
N TRP A 198 16.22 7.47 -0.78
CA TRP A 198 17.49 6.89 -0.34
C TRP A 198 17.86 5.71 -1.25
N TYR A 199 19.11 5.26 -1.15
CA TYR A 199 19.66 4.22 -2.00
C TYR A 199 20.46 3.25 -1.15
N VAL A 200 20.31 1.96 -1.46
CA VAL A 200 21.17 0.91 -0.92
C VAL A 200 21.81 0.11 -2.04
N VAL A 201 23.02 -0.35 -1.81
CA VAL A 201 23.75 -1.27 -2.69
C VAL A 201 24.08 -2.54 -1.91
N VAL A 202 23.93 -3.68 -2.58
CA VAL A 202 23.89 -5.01 -1.95
C VAL A 202 24.81 -5.94 -2.72
N ARG A 203 25.57 -6.79 -2.01
CA ARG A 203 26.45 -7.79 -2.62
C ARG A 203 25.67 -8.78 -3.49
N SER A 204 26.33 -9.40 -4.46
CA SER A 204 25.71 -10.42 -5.32
C SER A 204 25.63 -11.82 -4.70
N GLY A 205 26.17 -12.01 -3.48
CA GLY A 205 26.09 -13.25 -2.70
C GLY A 205 24.66 -13.80 -2.49
N ALA A 206 24.55 -15.13 -2.36
CA ALA A 206 23.25 -15.81 -2.39
C ALA A 206 22.37 -15.49 -1.16
N ALA A 207 22.95 -15.47 0.04
CA ALA A 207 22.22 -15.29 1.29
C ALA A 207 21.62 -13.87 1.40
N VAL A 208 22.38 -12.83 1.06
CA VAL A 208 21.86 -11.45 1.07
C VAL A 208 20.81 -11.24 0.00
N GLN A 209 20.99 -11.83 -1.19
CA GLN A 209 19.96 -11.79 -2.22
C GLN A 209 18.67 -12.48 -1.77
N GLU A 210 18.73 -13.59 -1.02
CA GLU A 210 17.53 -14.25 -0.48
C GLU A 210 16.89 -13.43 0.64
N TYR A 211 17.68 -12.85 1.56
CA TYR A 211 17.18 -11.91 2.57
C TYR A 211 16.42 -10.74 1.91
N MET A 212 17.02 -10.11 0.89
CA MET A 212 16.43 -8.97 0.19
C MET A 212 15.21 -9.34 -0.67
N LYS A 213 15.17 -10.55 -1.26
CA LYS A 213 13.97 -11.07 -1.95
C LYS A 213 12.82 -11.32 -0.98
N ASN A 214 13.10 -11.78 0.24
CA ASN A 214 12.08 -11.96 1.28
C ASN A 214 11.65 -10.60 1.88
N ARG A 215 12.58 -9.69 2.19
CA ARG A 215 12.31 -8.36 2.76
C ARG A 215 11.50 -7.46 1.83
N LEU A 216 11.83 -7.45 0.53
CA LEU A 216 11.20 -6.58 -0.47
C LEU A 216 10.15 -7.28 -1.35
N GLY A 217 10.04 -8.61 -1.29
CA GLY A 217 9.14 -9.37 -2.15
C GLY A 217 9.32 -9.02 -3.64
N PRO A 218 8.22 -8.78 -4.39
CA PRO A 218 8.29 -8.34 -5.78
C PRO A 218 9.07 -7.03 -6.02
N GLY A 219 9.20 -6.15 -5.01
CA GLY A 219 9.92 -4.88 -5.14
C GLY A 219 11.41 -5.04 -5.35
N TYR A 220 11.99 -6.17 -4.92
CA TYR A 220 13.37 -6.55 -5.22
C TYR A 220 13.71 -6.41 -6.71
N TYR A 221 12.75 -6.71 -7.60
CA TYR A 221 12.95 -6.68 -9.06
C TYR A 221 12.60 -5.35 -9.73
N PHE A 222 11.88 -4.43 -9.06
CA PHE A 222 11.39 -3.19 -9.68
C PHE A 222 11.81 -1.91 -8.96
N LEU A 223 12.44 -1.99 -7.80
CA LEU A 223 13.10 -0.87 -7.11
C LEU A 223 14.59 -0.76 -7.48
N GLN A 224 15.15 -1.79 -8.13
CA GLN A 224 16.47 -1.70 -8.77
C GLN A 224 16.48 -0.62 -9.85
N VAL A 225 17.53 0.21 -9.85
CA VAL A 225 17.82 1.24 -10.84
C VAL A 225 19.21 0.98 -11.40
N GLY A 226 19.36 1.02 -12.73
CA GLY A 226 20.65 0.75 -13.37
C GLY A 226 21.71 1.75 -12.90
N ARG A 227 22.89 1.27 -12.48
CA ARG A 227 23.99 2.05 -11.84
C ARG A 227 24.18 3.47 -12.36
N GLY A 228 24.19 3.67 -13.68
CA GLY A 228 24.34 4.98 -14.33
C GLY A 228 23.22 6.01 -14.06
N ASN A 229 22.20 5.67 -13.27
CA ASN A 229 21.13 6.56 -12.82
C ASN A 229 21.25 6.98 -11.34
N LEU A 230 22.29 6.54 -10.61
CA LEU A 230 22.58 7.03 -9.27
C LEU A 230 22.99 8.52 -9.30
N PRO A 231 22.65 9.31 -8.25
CA PRO A 231 23.10 10.69 -8.14
C PRO A 231 24.62 10.75 -7.96
N ARG A 232 25.25 11.77 -8.58
CA ARG A 232 26.68 12.12 -8.42
C ARG A 232 27.64 10.92 -8.56
N LEU A 233 27.45 10.11 -9.61
CA LEU A 233 28.19 8.85 -9.92
C LEU A 233 29.69 8.83 -9.56
N GLN A 234 30.41 9.93 -9.73
CA GLN A 234 31.83 10.08 -9.42
C GLN A 234 32.21 9.83 -7.95
N ASN A 235 31.23 9.94 -7.03
CA ASN A 235 31.38 9.77 -5.59
C ASN A 235 30.99 8.35 -5.12
N VAL A 236 30.35 7.55 -5.99
CA VAL A 236 29.90 6.20 -5.64
C VAL A 236 31.11 5.26 -5.55
N PRO A 237 31.24 4.43 -4.50
CA PRO A 237 32.36 3.52 -4.35
C PRO A 237 32.54 2.62 -5.58
N ARG A 238 33.79 2.41 -6.01
CA ARG A 238 34.10 1.78 -7.32
C ARG A 238 33.66 0.32 -7.37
N GLU A 239 33.72 -0.35 -6.24
CA GLU A 239 33.27 -1.72 -6.02
C GLU A 239 31.78 -1.93 -6.42
N VAL A 240 30.92 -0.91 -6.25
CA VAL A 240 29.50 -0.95 -6.63
C VAL A 240 29.29 -1.18 -8.13
N PHE A 241 30.27 -0.84 -8.97
CA PHE A 241 30.21 -1.02 -10.42
C PHE A 241 30.68 -2.40 -10.89
N THR A 242 31.15 -3.28 -9.99
CA THR A 242 31.59 -4.65 -10.29
C THR A 242 30.42 -5.66 -10.35
N GLU A 243 30.69 -6.91 -10.73
CA GLU A 243 29.71 -8.01 -10.65
C GLU A 243 29.51 -8.54 -9.21
N GLU A 244 30.27 -8.06 -8.23
CA GLU A 244 30.16 -8.42 -6.81
C GLU A 244 29.01 -7.70 -6.08
N TYR A 245 28.31 -6.78 -6.76
CA TYR A 245 27.06 -6.16 -6.32
C TYR A 245 25.94 -6.44 -7.32
N ILE A 246 24.69 -6.31 -6.87
CA ILE A 246 23.52 -6.24 -7.77
C ILE A 246 23.35 -4.82 -8.35
N GLU A 247 22.25 -4.56 -9.07
CA GLU A 247 21.87 -3.18 -9.41
C GLU A 247 21.35 -2.44 -8.17
N PRO A 248 21.77 -1.18 -7.91
CA PRO A 248 21.35 -0.38 -6.75
C PRO A 248 19.84 -0.30 -6.57
N ILE A 249 19.36 -0.33 -5.33
CA ILE A 249 17.93 -0.26 -5.02
C ILE A 249 17.60 1.17 -4.58
N GLN A 250 16.74 1.87 -5.34
CA GLN A 250 16.22 3.20 -4.98
C GLN A 250 14.93 3.04 -4.17
N LEU A 251 14.92 3.59 -2.96
CA LEU A 251 13.82 3.47 -2.01
C LEU A 251 13.14 4.84 -1.84
N PRO A 252 11.87 4.97 -2.31
CA PRO A 252 11.09 6.19 -2.17
C PRO A 252 10.33 6.22 -0.85
N ASP A 253 10.27 7.39 -0.19
CA ASP A 253 9.56 7.54 1.08
C ASP A 253 8.94 8.94 1.23
N VAL A 254 7.81 9.03 1.95
CA VAL A 254 7.16 10.29 2.32
C VAL A 254 6.65 10.23 3.75
N ILE A 255 7.06 11.18 4.57
CA ILE A 255 6.49 11.40 5.90
C ILE A 255 5.33 12.39 5.75
N MET A 256 4.15 11.95 6.19
CA MET A 256 2.94 12.77 6.20
C MET A 256 2.79 13.50 7.54
N PRO A 257 2.28 14.75 7.56
CA PRO A 257 1.92 15.43 8.81
C PRO A 257 0.87 14.62 9.57
N LYS A 258 1.07 14.43 10.88
CA LYS A 258 0.16 13.70 11.77
C LYS A 258 0.02 14.45 13.09
N ASN A 259 -1.19 14.98 13.33
CA ASN A 259 -1.49 15.85 14.48
C ASN A 259 -0.48 17.01 14.64
N PRO A 260 -0.24 17.82 13.58
CA PRO A 260 0.81 18.83 13.62
C PRO A 260 0.56 19.87 14.72
N VAL A 261 1.60 20.18 15.51
CA VAL A 261 1.50 21.09 16.66
C VAL A 261 1.39 22.57 16.25
N GLY A 262 1.67 22.89 14.99
CA GLY A 262 1.65 24.24 14.44
C GLY A 262 2.96 25.03 14.63
N PHE A 263 4.07 24.35 14.93
CA PHE A 263 5.39 24.97 15.00
C PHE A 263 5.84 25.47 13.62
N THR A 264 6.37 26.69 13.57
CA THR A 264 6.85 27.35 12.34
C THR A 264 8.24 27.97 12.49
N GLY A 265 8.92 27.74 13.62
CA GLY A 265 10.29 28.19 13.86
C GLY A 265 11.35 27.39 13.09
N ARG A 266 12.62 27.78 13.25
CA ARG A 266 13.78 27.02 12.75
C ARG A 266 14.04 25.81 13.65
N ILE A 267 14.44 24.69 13.05
CA ILE A 267 14.86 23.49 13.78
C ILE A 267 16.38 23.31 13.60
N PHE A 268 17.09 23.14 14.71
CA PHE A 268 18.51 22.79 14.75
C PHE A 268 18.65 21.37 15.30
N LEU A 269 19.42 20.52 14.63
CA LEU A 269 19.65 19.13 15.02
C LEU A 269 21.10 18.96 15.47
N LEU A 270 21.30 18.75 16.78
CA LEU A 270 22.65 18.59 17.34
C LEU A 270 23.11 17.15 17.20
N VAL A 271 24.26 16.95 16.55
CA VAL A 271 24.80 15.63 16.18
C VAL A 271 26.22 15.44 16.72
N ASP A 272 26.60 14.18 16.96
CA ASP A 272 27.95 13.78 17.35
C ASP A 272 28.36 12.44 16.71
N GLU A 273 29.61 12.03 16.90
CA GLU A 273 30.19 10.78 16.37
C GLU A 273 29.53 9.49 16.90
N ARG A 274 28.55 9.61 17.81
CA ARG A 274 27.75 8.51 18.36
C ARG A 274 26.35 8.42 17.74
N VAL A 275 25.98 9.36 16.86
CA VAL A 275 24.76 9.28 16.04
C VAL A 275 24.93 8.15 15.02
N TYR A 276 24.22 7.05 15.21
CA TYR A 276 24.39 5.81 14.45
C TYR A 276 23.04 5.17 14.11
N SER A 277 23.01 4.26 13.13
CA SER A 277 21.83 3.45 12.79
C SER A 277 20.58 4.32 12.56
N SER A 278 19.43 3.99 13.18
CA SER A 278 18.18 4.75 13.03
C SER A 278 18.28 6.25 13.36
N THR A 279 19.29 6.69 14.11
CA THR A 279 19.54 8.11 14.39
C THR A 279 20.37 8.76 13.30
N GLU A 280 21.31 8.02 12.68
CA GLU A 280 21.97 8.44 11.45
C GLU A 280 20.97 8.55 10.29
N THR A 281 19.98 7.65 10.18
CA THR A 281 18.88 7.78 9.21
C THR A 281 18.13 9.11 9.39
N PHE A 282 17.98 9.59 10.63
CA PHE A 282 17.31 10.84 10.95
C PHE A 282 18.17 12.07 10.61
N ALA A 283 19.48 12.02 10.91
CA ALA A 283 20.44 13.06 10.52
C ALA A 283 20.52 13.18 8.98
N ALA A 284 20.69 12.05 8.29
CA ALA A 284 20.68 11.98 6.83
C ALA A 284 19.35 12.48 6.25
N PHE A 285 18.20 12.07 6.79
CA PHE A 285 16.88 12.59 6.38
C PHE A 285 16.80 14.11 6.54
N ALA A 286 17.17 14.64 7.70
CA ALA A 286 17.07 16.06 8.02
C ALA A 286 17.91 16.91 7.06
N LYS A 287 19.17 16.52 6.83
CA LYS A 287 20.07 17.19 5.89
C LYS A 287 19.62 17.04 4.43
N THR A 288 19.16 15.86 4.02
CA THR A 288 18.68 15.61 2.64
C THR A 288 17.46 16.47 2.28
N THR A 289 16.62 16.75 3.26
CA THR A 289 15.33 17.42 3.06
C THR A 289 15.34 18.91 3.44
N GLY A 290 16.39 19.39 4.12
CA GLY A 290 16.45 20.73 4.69
C GLY A 290 15.46 20.92 5.85
N TRP A 291 15.04 19.85 6.52
CA TRP A 291 14.06 19.88 7.60
C TRP A 291 14.62 20.48 8.91
N ALA A 292 15.92 20.35 9.13
CA ALA A 292 16.66 20.99 10.22
C ALA A 292 18.09 21.30 9.78
N THR A 293 18.71 22.31 10.38
CA THR A 293 20.14 22.61 10.22
C THR A 293 20.94 21.73 11.18
N LEU A 294 21.88 20.93 10.68
CA LEU A 294 22.71 20.06 11.51
C LEU A 294 23.92 20.82 12.09
N VAL A 295 24.17 20.69 13.38
CA VAL A 295 25.27 21.36 14.11
C VAL A 295 26.00 20.35 14.99
N GLY A 296 27.34 20.27 14.92
CA GLY A 296 28.14 19.39 15.78
C GLY A 296 29.35 18.76 15.09
N THR A 297 29.74 17.55 15.50
CA THR A 297 30.78 16.76 14.82
C THR A 297 30.18 15.90 13.69
N VAL A 298 31.03 15.23 12.89
CA VAL A 298 30.58 14.25 11.90
C VAL A 298 29.98 13.04 12.63
N THR A 299 28.87 12.49 12.11
CA THR A 299 28.14 11.39 12.76
C THR A 299 28.90 10.06 12.79
N GLY A 300 28.29 9.02 13.39
CA GLY A 300 28.86 7.68 13.56
C GLY A 300 28.77 6.78 12.32
N GLY A 301 27.65 6.77 11.59
CA GLY A 301 27.47 5.97 10.36
C GLY A 301 26.32 4.95 10.36
N ASP A 302 26.42 3.98 9.46
CA ASP A 302 25.49 2.87 9.14
C ASP A 302 23.97 3.13 9.32
N GLY A 303 23.46 4.27 8.86
CA GLY A 303 22.04 4.65 9.04
C GLY A 303 21.11 4.42 7.86
N ILE A 304 21.64 4.34 6.64
CA ILE A 304 20.83 4.28 5.41
C ILE A 304 20.72 2.81 4.93
N GLY A 305 19.93 1.99 5.60
CA GLY A 305 19.88 0.53 5.35
C GLY A 305 18.56 -0.13 5.71
N PHE A 306 18.56 -1.44 5.89
CA PHE A 306 17.47 -2.19 6.55
C PHE A 306 17.89 -2.65 7.95
N ASP A 307 17.05 -3.49 8.57
CA ASP A 307 17.50 -4.26 9.74
C ASP A 307 18.56 -5.28 9.29
N PRO A 308 19.77 -5.31 9.90
CA PRO A 308 20.80 -6.30 9.65
C PRO A 308 20.30 -7.74 9.66
N MET A 309 20.80 -8.55 8.73
CA MET A 309 20.42 -9.95 8.64
C MET A 309 20.93 -10.75 9.84
N VAL A 310 20.31 -11.91 10.08
CA VAL A 310 20.77 -12.89 11.07
C VAL A 310 20.87 -14.27 10.43
N PHE A 311 21.99 -14.95 10.65
CA PHE A 311 22.20 -16.34 10.26
C PHE A 311 22.80 -17.15 11.42
N THR A 312 22.68 -18.47 11.37
CA THR A 312 23.12 -19.38 12.44
C THR A 312 24.25 -20.26 11.93
N LEU A 313 25.36 -20.35 12.67
CA LEU A 313 26.47 -21.25 12.30
C LEU A 313 26.05 -22.73 12.44
N PRO A 314 26.43 -23.61 11.50
CA PRO A 314 25.78 -24.90 11.31
C PRO A 314 25.99 -25.88 12.45
N ASN A 315 27.11 -25.82 13.18
CA ASN A 315 27.41 -26.74 14.28
C ASN A 315 27.20 -26.07 15.66
N SER A 316 27.93 -24.98 15.94
CA SER A 316 27.91 -24.24 17.23
C SER A 316 26.59 -23.55 17.57
N LYS A 317 25.72 -23.34 16.58
CA LYS A 317 24.46 -22.58 16.68
C LYS A 317 24.64 -21.12 17.13
N LEU A 318 25.85 -20.57 17.04
CA LEU A 318 26.09 -19.14 17.23
C LEU A 318 25.27 -18.35 16.21
N ASN A 319 24.48 -17.39 16.68
CA ASN A 319 23.67 -16.53 15.82
C ASN A 319 24.46 -15.26 15.51
N ILE A 320 24.74 -15.02 14.23
CA ILE A 320 25.55 -13.92 13.74
C ILE A 320 24.60 -12.88 13.16
N ARG A 321 24.64 -11.66 13.69
CA ARG A 321 24.08 -10.46 13.07
C ARG A 321 25.12 -9.90 12.11
N MET A 322 24.70 -9.44 10.93
CA MET A 322 25.58 -8.83 9.93
C MET A 322 24.85 -7.78 9.10
N ALA A 323 25.48 -6.64 8.85
CA ALA A 323 24.94 -5.62 7.95
C ALA A 323 24.75 -6.19 6.53
N GLU A 324 23.57 -5.96 5.94
CA GLU A 324 23.14 -6.57 4.68
C GLU A 324 23.28 -5.65 3.47
N SER A 325 23.35 -4.33 3.68
CA SER A 325 23.39 -3.36 2.60
C SER A 325 24.23 -2.14 2.95
N MET A 326 24.89 -1.57 1.94
CA MET A 326 25.61 -0.30 2.07
C MET A 326 24.66 0.82 1.66
N GLY A 327 24.38 1.72 2.61
CA GLY A 327 23.68 2.96 2.34
C GLY A 327 24.51 3.96 1.56
N LEU A 328 23.88 4.66 0.61
CA LEU A 328 24.50 5.80 -0.07
C LEU A 328 23.89 7.12 0.41
N ASN A 329 24.77 8.06 0.74
CA ASN A 329 24.45 9.46 1.00
C ASN A 329 23.82 10.14 -0.24
N PRO A 330 23.13 11.29 -0.10
CA PRO A 330 22.55 12.04 -1.22
C PRO A 330 23.56 12.53 -2.26
N ASP A 331 24.84 12.50 -1.91
CA ASP A 331 25.96 12.85 -2.78
C ASP A 331 26.63 11.64 -3.44
N GLY A 332 26.10 10.43 -3.26
CA GLY A 332 26.61 9.18 -3.84
C GLY A 332 27.63 8.43 -2.98
N THR A 333 28.23 9.06 -1.96
CA THR A 333 29.24 8.40 -1.09
C THR A 333 28.63 7.33 -0.19
N ALA A 334 29.41 6.35 0.27
CA ALA A 334 28.95 5.35 1.23
C ALA A 334 28.75 5.97 2.61
N ASN A 335 27.57 5.78 3.21
CA ASN A 335 27.20 6.37 4.49
C ASN A 335 28.08 5.86 5.66
N GLU A 336 28.59 4.63 5.60
CA GLU A 336 29.55 4.13 6.60
C GLU A 336 30.95 4.76 6.46
N GLU A 337 31.33 5.16 5.24
CA GLU A 337 32.65 5.69 4.92
C GLU A 337 32.76 7.20 5.19
N THR A 338 31.76 7.97 4.76
CA THR A 338 31.77 9.46 4.79
C THR A 338 30.75 10.07 5.73
N LYS A 339 29.75 9.28 6.15
CA LYS A 339 28.80 9.60 7.24
C LYS A 339 27.95 10.84 6.93
N THR A 340 27.15 11.30 7.89
CA THR A 340 26.45 12.58 7.77
C THR A 340 27.33 13.67 8.37
N VAL A 341 28.09 14.35 7.50
CA VAL A 341 28.73 15.62 7.86
C VAL A 341 27.64 16.65 8.18
N PRO A 342 27.69 17.38 9.31
CA PRO A 342 26.72 18.43 9.64
C PRO A 342 26.75 19.61 8.67
N ASP A 343 25.84 20.56 8.81
CA ASP A 343 25.84 21.81 8.03
C ASP A 343 26.76 22.86 8.65
N VAL A 344 26.83 22.87 9.99
CA VAL A 344 27.82 23.61 10.76
C VAL A 344 28.67 22.59 11.53
N LEU A 345 29.87 22.34 11.02
CA LEU A 345 30.88 21.51 11.68
C LEU A 345 31.53 22.30 12.82
N VAL A 346 31.51 21.72 14.02
CA VAL A 346 32.07 22.29 15.24
C VAL A 346 33.26 21.43 15.67
N ASP A 347 34.45 22.03 15.75
CA ASP A 347 35.60 21.41 16.41
C ASP A 347 35.40 21.52 17.93
N THR A 348 35.40 20.39 18.63
CA THR A 348 35.26 20.32 20.09
C THR A 348 36.60 20.47 20.81
N GLY A 349 37.73 20.22 20.14
CA GLY A 349 39.08 20.33 20.70
C GLY A 349 39.36 19.44 21.91
N LEU A 350 40.51 19.68 22.57
CA LEU A 350 40.90 19.00 23.81
C LEU A 350 40.41 19.72 25.08
N ASP A 351 39.96 20.98 24.95
CA ASP A 351 39.43 21.80 26.06
C ASP A 351 37.93 21.55 26.34
N ALA A 352 37.33 20.53 25.72
CA ALA A 352 35.90 20.22 25.75
C ALA A 352 35.31 19.83 27.14
N ALA A 353 36.13 19.76 28.20
CA ALA A 353 35.73 19.22 29.48
C ALA A 353 34.68 20.06 30.23
N ASP A 354 34.73 21.39 30.10
CA ASP A 354 33.93 22.33 30.91
C ASP A 354 32.86 23.10 30.12
N ARG A 355 32.77 22.94 28.78
CA ARG A 355 31.85 23.71 27.92
C ARG A 355 31.24 22.89 26.78
N ASP A 356 29.93 23.05 26.58
CA ASP A 356 29.20 22.46 25.45
C ASP A 356 29.25 23.39 24.22
N VAL A 357 30.39 23.40 23.54
CA VAL A 357 30.66 24.27 22.37
C VAL A 357 29.65 24.06 21.23
N VAL A 358 29.11 22.84 21.07
CA VAL A 358 28.09 22.53 20.06
C VAL A 358 26.75 23.21 20.40
N LEU A 359 26.32 23.11 21.66
CA LEU A 359 25.11 23.79 22.14
C LEU A 359 25.26 25.31 22.11
N GLU A 360 26.40 25.84 22.55
CA GLU A 360 26.73 27.27 22.48
C GLU A 360 26.68 27.79 21.02
N THR A 361 27.23 27.03 20.06
CA THR A 361 27.20 27.38 18.64
C THR A 361 25.77 27.38 18.10
N ALA A 362 24.95 26.38 18.42
CA ALA A 362 23.55 26.34 18.02
C ALA A 362 22.73 27.50 18.62
N VAL A 363 23.02 27.90 19.86
CA VAL A 363 22.40 29.07 20.52
C VAL A 363 22.84 30.38 19.86
N ALA A 364 24.10 30.50 19.42
CA ALA A 364 24.55 31.66 18.64
C ALA A 364 23.81 31.78 17.28
N LEU A 365 23.69 30.68 16.54
CA LEU A 365 22.91 30.62 15.29
C LEU A 365 21.41 30.93 15.49
N CYS A 366 20.89 30.68 16.70
CA CYS A 366 19.53 31.09 17.08
C CYS A 366 19.37 32.62 17.20
N ALA A 367 20.45 33.36 17.51
CA ALA A 367 20.43 34.79 17.74
C ALA A 367 20.71 35.63 16.47
N GLU A 368 21.58 35.18 15.57
CA GLU A 368 22.10 36.01 14.47
C GLU A 368 21.07 36.39 13.38
N GLU A 369 20.01 35.60 13.17
CA GLU A 369 18.99 35.87 12.11
C GLU A 369 17.73 36.60 12.61
N GLY A 370 17.73 37.12 13.85
CA GLY A 370 16.51 37.62 14.53
C GLY A 370 15.81 38.85 13.93
N ASP A 371 16.37 39.50 12.91
CA ASP A 371 15.92 40.81 12.39
C ASP A 371 15.10 40.73 11.08
N ARG A 372 14.43 39.59 10.81
CA ARG A 372 13.55 39.40 9.63
C ARG A 372 12.22 38.71 9.96
N SER A 373 11.24 39.50 10.39
CA SER A 373 9.85 39.06 10.66
C SER A 373 9.09 38.59 9.41
N GLY A 374 8.36 37.45 9.46
CA GLY A 374 7.74 36.85 8.25
C GLY A 374 6.39 36.10 8.32
N GLY A 375 5.85 35.69 9.48
CA GLY A 375 4.56 34.93 9.56
C GLY A 375 4.65 33.45 9.15
N LEU A 376 3.72 32.54 9.51
CA LEU A 376 2.25 32.66 9.60
C LEU A 376 1.61 31.76 10.70
N ARG A 377 0.32 31.99 10.97
CA ARG A 377 -0.47 31.52 12.14
C ARG A 377 -1.03 30.08 12.03
N GLY A 378 -1.22 29.42 13.18
CA GLY A 378 -2.15 28.27 13.35
C GLY A 378 -3.63 28.70 13.59
N GLY A 379 -4.56 27.83 14.02
CA GLY A 379 -4.48 26.38 14.32
C GLY A 379 -5.74 25.84 15.06
N GLY A 380 -5.86 24.50 15.22
CA GLY A 380 -6.90 23.80 16.00
C GLY A 380 -8.31 23.71 15.33
N SER A 381 -9.24 22.84 15.74
CA SER A 381 -9.30 21.65 16.64
C SER A 381 -10.70 20.97 16.45
N LEU A 382 -11.18 19.85 17.04
CA LEU A 382 -10.72 18.86 18.03
C LEU A 382 -11.64 17.60 17.97
N LEU A 383 -11.09 16.37 18.02
CA LEU A 383 -11.42 15.30 19.02
C LEU A 383 -10.91 13.89 18.66
N SER A 384 -10.81 13.01 19.67
CA SER A 384 -10.15 11.70 19.61
C SER A 384 -11.01 10.53 20.13
N LYS A 385 -10.72 9.30 19.68
CA LYS A 385 -10.67 8.06 20.51
C LYS A 385 -10.14 6.82 19.77
N LEU A 386 -9.08 6.26 20.38
CA LEU A 386 -8.64 4.85 20.54
C LEU A 386 -9.57 3.70 20.04
N ASP A 387 -9.13 2.48 19.67
CA ASP A 387 -7.80 1.82 19.47
C ASP A 387 -8.06 0.31 19.05
N TRP A 388 -7.07 -0.60 19.15
CA TRP A 388 -7.16 -2.09 19.26
C TRP A 388 -7.10 -3.00 18.00
N MET A 389 -6.24 -2.75 17.00
CA MET A 389 -6.04 -3.72 15.88
C MET A 389 -4.59 -3.94 15.36
N TRP A 390 -3.54 -3.66 16.14
CA TRP A 390 -2.14 -3.70 15.65
C TRP A 390 -1.48 -5.10 15.53
N VAL A 391 -2.17 -6.19 15.88
CA VAL A 391 -1.58 -7.54 16.06
C VAL A 391 -1.46 -8.38 14.76
N ILE A 392 -1.36 -7.73 13.58
CA ILE A 392 -0.98 -8.37 12.30
C ILE A 392 0.10 -7.55 11.57
N ALA A 393 0.71 -6.56 12.23
CA ALA A 393 1.56 -5.54 11.61
C ALA A 393 3.08 -5.82 11.69
N SER A 394 3.50 -7.09 11.61
CA SER A 394 4.91 -7.49 11.87
C SER A 394 5.49 -8.50 10.86
N GLY A 395 4.83 -8.71 9.71
CA GLY A 395 5.27 -9.70 8.71
C GLY A 395 6.40 -9.24 7.78
N PHE A 396 6.40 -7.96 7.37
CA PHE A 396 7.40 -7.38 6.47
C PHE A 396 7.65 -5.93 6.89
N GLY A 397 8.90 -5.61 7.25
CA GLY A 397 9.26 -4.35 7.89
C GLY A 397 9.50 -3.18 6.94
N GLY A 398 9.04 -1.99 7.34
CA GLY A 398 9.21 -0.73 6.61
C GLY A 398 7.97 -0.27 5.84
N LEU A 399 7.66 1.03 5.92
CA LEU A 399 6.72 1.75 5.04
C LEU A 399 5.23 1.32 5.05
N ASP A 400 4.61 1.10 6.23
CA ASP A 400 3.15 1.22 6.37
C ASP A 400 2.73 2.56 6.98
N VAL A 401 3.01 3.65 6.25
CA VAL A 401 2.45 4.97 6.54
C VAL A 401 0.96 4.94 6.20
N GLY A 402 0.11 4.83 7.22
CA GLY A 402 -1.33 4.63 7.08
C GLY A 402 -2.06 5.83 6.49
N LEU A 403 -2.11 5.92 5.16
CA LEU A 403 -2.86 6.91 4.38
C LEU A 403 -4.36 6.56 4.33
N GLY A 404 -4.98 6.47 5.51
CA GLY A 404 -6.42 6.36 5.67
C GLY A 404 -7.13 7.63 5.22
N GLU A 405 -7.65 7.62 3.99
CA GLU A 405 -8.70 8.53 3.48
C GLU A 405 -8.50 10.03 3.70
N LEU A 406 -7.26 10.54 3.61
CA LEU A 406 -6.93 11.98 3.54
C LEU A 406 -7.39 12.64 2.23
N ALA A 407 -8.69 12.56 1.92
CA ALA A 407 -9.30 13.02 0.68
C ALA A 407 -10.80 13.37 0.71
N GLU A 408 -11.57 13.02 1.77
CA GLU A 408 -13.05 13.17 1.74
C GLU A 408 -13.70 13.95 2.90
N SER A 409 -12.99 14.22 4.01
CA SER A 409 -13.53 14.95 5.18
C SER A 409 -12.85 16.29 5.46
N ALA A 410 -11.94 16.73 4.60
CA ALA A 410 -11.33 18.05 4.72
C ALA A 410 -12.33 19.12 4.25
N ASP A 411 -12.83 19.94 5.17
CA ASP A 411 -13.62 21.11 4.79
C ASP A 411 -12.70 22.16 4.16
N PHE A 412 -12.94 22.46 2.88
CA PHE A 412 -12.21 23.48 2.14
C PHE A 412 -12.98 24.81 2.04
N SER A 413 -14.12 24.95 2.72
CA SER A 413 -14.97 26.17 2.69
C SER A 413 -14.19 27.44 3.01
N ALA A 414 -13.22 27.37 3.94
CA ALA A 414 -12.34 28.46 4.35
C ALA A 414 -11.42 29.02 3.23
N TYR A 415 -11.31 28.33 2.08
CA TYR A 415 -10.49 28.72 0.94
C TYR A 415 -11.30 29.09 -0.33
N GLU A 416 -12.64 28.98 -0.30
CA GLU A 416 -13.50 29.22 -1.47
C GLU A 416 -13.30 30.66 -2.02
N GLY A 417 -12.98 30.78 -3.31
CA GLY A 417 -12.71 32.07 -3.96
C GLY A 417 -11.28 32.63 -3.82
N MET A 418 -10.44 32.03 -2.97
CA MET A 418 -9.00 32.37 -2.91
C MET A 418 -8.31 32.07 -4.24
N GLU A 419 -7.19 32.75 -4.50
CA GLU A 419 -6.37 32.50 -5.68
C GLU A 419 -5.45 31.31 -5.45
N VAL A 420 -5.49 30.31 -6.36
CA VAL A 420 -4.53 29.21 -6.33
C VAL A 420 -3.17 29.75 -6.74
N GLU A 421 -2.25 29.91 -5.79
CA GLU A 421 -0.89 30.38 -6.10
C GLU A 421 -0.06 29.23 -6.72
N SER A 422 -0.17 28.03 -6.15
CA SER A 422 0.68 26.90 -6.51
C SER A 422 -0.10 25.59 -6.44
N VAL A 423 0.32 24.64 -7.29
CA VAL A 423 -0.19 23.27 -7.32
C VAL A 423 1.01 22.34 -7.28
N GLU A 424 1.18 21.59 -6.19
CA GLU A 424 2.32 20.71 -5.94
C GLU A 424 1.93 19.22 -5.98
N VAL A 425 2.91 18.33 -6.18
CA VAL A 425 2.69 16.88 -6.25
C VAL A 425 3.75 16.14 -5.43
N TYR A 426 3.31 15.39 -4.43
CA TYR A 426 4.11 14.57 -3.52
C TYR A 426 3.82 13.08 -3.70
N GLY A 427 4.80 12.23 -3.38
CA GLY A 427 4.71 10.77 -3.47
C GLY A 427 4.60 10.17 -4.89
N ALA A 428 4.61 11.01 -5.93
CA ALA A 428 4.87 10.59 -7.31
C ALA A 428 6.39 10.45 -7.53
N PHE A 429 6.84 9.20 -7.71
CA PHE A 429 8.25 8.83 -7.79
C PHE A 429 8.63 8.29 -9.17
N LYS A 430 7.80 7.41 -9.74
CA LYS A 430 7.90 6.93 -11.14
C LYS A 430 6.90 7.65 -12.04
N THR A 431 5.77 8.09 -11.51
CA THR A 431 4.73 8.76 -12.29
C THR A 431 5.03 10.24 -12.54
N SER A 432 4.74 10.69 -13.76
CA SER A 432 4.93 12.09 -14.13
C SER A 432 4.05 13.03 -13.30
N LYS A 433 4.70 13.94 -12.56
CA LYS A 433 4.03 15.03 -11.83
C LYS A 433 3.23 15.95 -12.76
N SER A 434 3.62 16.12 -14.03
CA SER A 434 2.83 16.93 -14.98
C SER A 434 1.53 16.23 -15.40
N LEU A 435 1.56 14.92 -15.63
CA LEU A 435 0.36 14.13 -15.92
C LEU A 435 -0.63 14.14 -14.75
N ILE A 436 -0.13 14.05 -13.51
CA ILE A 436 -0.95 14.18 -12.29
C ILE A 436 -1.64 15.56 -12.23
N LYS A 437 -0.90 16.66 -12.45
CA LYS A 437 -1.49 18.02 -12.49
C LYS A 437 -2.51 18.17 -13.62
N GLN A 438 -2.26 17.59 -14.79
CA GLN A 438 -3.20 17.60 -15.93
C GLN A 438 -4.49 16.81 -15.64
N ILE A 439 -4.41 15.67 -14.96
CA ILE A 439 -5.57 14.86 -14.56
C ILE A 439 -6.36 15.54 -13.44
N VAL A 440 -5.71 16.22 -12.51
CA VAL A 440 -6.38 17.09 -11.52
C VAL A 440 -7.10 18.24 -12.23
N GLY A 441 -6.38 18.99 -13.07
CA GLY A 441 -6.91 20.07 -13.90
C GLY A 441 -6.98 21.44 -13.22
N ILE A 442 -6.58 21.54 -11.95
CA ILE A 442 -6.40 22.80 -11.21
C ILE A 442 -5.02 23.39 -11.54
N LYS A 443 -4.92 24.72 -11.67
CA LYS A 443 -3.73 25.46 -12.09
C LYS A 443 -3.47 26.68 -11.19
N PRO A 444 -2.22 27.17 -11.13
CA PRO A 444 -1.93 28.52 -10.66
C PRO A 444 -2.77 29.58 -11.38
N GLY A 445 -3.30 30.55 -10.63
CA GLY A 445 -4.21 31.60 -11.10
C GLY A 445 -5.69 31.23 -11.13
N ASP A 446 -6.06 29.95 -10.94
CA ASP A 446 -7.47 29.56 -10.81
C ASP A 446 -8.07 30.12 -9.51
N ARG A 447 -9.38 30.39 -9.51
CA ARG A 447 -10.14 30.63 -8.27
C ARG A 447 -10.45 29.28 -7.61
N PHE A 448 -10.03 29.12 -6.37
CA PHE A 448 -10.21 27.89 -5.61
C PHE A 448 -11.70 27.60 -5.37
N SER A 449 -12.09 26.33 -5.53
CA SER A 449 -13.43 25.87 -5.20
C SER A 449 -13.45 24.45 -4.65
N THR A 450 -14.28 24.23 -3.63
CA THR A 450 -14.66 22.92 -3.07
C THR A 450 -15.18 21.95 -4.14
N GLU A 451 -15.87 22.41 -5.19
CA GLU A 451 -16.33 21.53 -6.28
C GLU A 451 -15.16 21.12 -7.18
N ALA A 452 -14.25 22.04 -7.51
CA ALA A 452 -13.06 21.75 -8.31
C ALA A 452 -12.12 20.75 -7.59
N MET A 453 -11.90 20.93 -6.28
CA MET A 453 -11.14 19.98 -5.45
C MET A 453 -11.77 18.59 -5.41
N GLY A 454 -13.11 18.51 -5.25
CA GLY A 454 -13.83 17.24 -5.27
C GLY A 454 -13.78 16.54 -6.63
N LEU A 455 -13.91 17.30 -7.72
CA LEU A 455 -13.78 16.80 -9.09
C LEU A 455 -12.35 16.31 -9.38
N ALA A 456 -11.33 17.03 -8.94
CA ALA A 456 -9.93 16.61 -9.03
C ALA A 456 -9.64 15.32 -8.24
N SER A 457 -10.16 15.21 -7.01
CA SER A 457 -10.11 13.99 -6.20
C SER A 457 -10.79 12.81 -6.89
N ARG A 458 -11.95 13.02 -7.53
CA ARG A 458 -12.63 12.00 -8.33
C ARG A 458 -11.81 11.58 -9.55
N ARG A 459 -11.24 12.53 -10.30
CA ARG A 459 -10.42 12.29 -11.50
C ARG A 459 -9.18 11.47 -11.19
N LEU A 460 -8.46 11.75 -10.10
CA LEU A 460 -7.32 10.93 -9.66
C LEU A 460 -7.76 9.51 -9.30
N ARG A 461 -8.87 9.35 -8.57
CA ARG A 461 -9.33 8.03 -8.13
C ARG A 461 -9.82 7.14 -9.28
N LEU A 462 -10.41 7.71 -10.33
CA LEU A 462 -10.74 6.97 -11.55
C LEU A 462 -9.51 6.29 -12.19
N THR A 463 -8.32 6.91 -12.13
CA THR A 463 -7.09 6.32 -12.70
C THR A 463 -6.73 4.96 -12.11
N SER A 464 -7.22 4.62 -10.90
CA SER A 464 -6.96 3.35 -10.19
C SER A 464 -5.47 2.97 -10.04
N ALA A 465 -4.55 3.92 -10.25
CA ALA A 465 -3.12 3.68 -10.40
C ALA A 465 -2.33 3.77 -9.08
N PHE A 466 -2.93 4.29 -8.02
CA PHE A 466 -2.27 4.61 -6.75
C PHE A 466 -2.90 3.83 -5.59
N ARG A 467 -2.07 3.42 -4.61
CA ARG A 467 -2.52 2.78 -3.36
C ARG A 467 -3.42 3.71 -2.56
N SER A 468 -3.09 5.00 -2.57
CA SER A 468 -3.92 6.08 -2.05
C SER A 468 -3.65 7.36 -2.84
N SER A 469 -4.62 8.27 -2.91
CA SER A 469 -4.43 9.61 -3.46
C SER A 469 -5.31 10.62 -2.71
N GLY A 470 -4.80 11.82 -2.46
CA GLY A 470 -5.51 12.88 -1.75
C GLY A 470 -5.14 14.27 -2.24
N LEU A 471 -5.97 15.24 -1.88
CA LEU A 471 -5.70 16.66 -2.09
C LEU A 471 -5.86 17.40 -0.76
N LEU A 472 -4.99 18.38 -0.53
CA LEU A 472 -5.05 19.30 0.61
C LEU A 472 -5.01 20.75 0.10
N ALA A 473 -5.59 21.64 0.89
CA ALA A 473 -5.44 23.09 0.74
C ALA A 473 -4.62 23.64 1.92
N ARG A 474 -3.86 24.71 1.65
CA ARG A 474 -3.00 25.41 2.61
C ARG A 474 -3.03 26.91 2.34
N PRO A 475 -3.03 27.81 3.35
CA PRO A 475 -2.84 29.24 3.12
C PRO A 475 -1.48 29.51 2.46
N ALA A 476 -1.43 30.49 1.56
CA ALA A 476 -0.21 30.88 0.83
C ALA A 476 -0.04 32.42 0.82
N GLY A 477 -0.33 33.06 1.96
CA GLY A 477 -0.47 34.50 2.10
C GLY A 477 -1.94 34.96 2.08
N GLU A 478 -2.17 36.28 2.06
CA GLU A 478 -3.52 36.84 2.06
C GLU A 478 -4.29 36.48 0.77
N HIS A 479 -5.50 35.96 0.94
CA HIS A 479 -6.41 35.55 -0.16
C HIS A 479 -5.82 34.55 -1.16
N LYS A 480 -4.73 33.87 -0.79
CA LYS A 480 -4.00 32.87 -1.61
C LYS A 480 -4.01 31.50 -0.96
N VAL A 481 -4.08 30.47 -1.80
CA VAL A 481 -4.10 29.07 -1.39
C VAL A 481 -3.14 28.23 -2.23
N LYS A 482 -2.39 27.36 -1.56
CA LYS A 482 -1.53 26.31 -2.12
C LYS A 482 -2.32 25.01 -2.16
N VAL A 483 -2.37 24.36 -3.32
CA VAL A 483 -3.03 23.06 -3.52
C VAL A 483 -1.98 21.95 -3.55
N VAL A 484 -2.03 21.05 -2.57
CA VAL A 484 -1.08 19.94 -2.43
C VAL A 484 -1.75 18.65 -2.87
N ILE A 485 -1.26 18.06 -3.95
CA ILE A 485 -1.68 16.73 -4.42
C ILE A 485 -0.73 15.69 -3.82
N TYR A 486 -1.27 14.67 -3.19
CA TYR A 486 -0.51 13.51 -2.71
C TYR A 486 -0.95 12.24 -3.43
N VAL A 487 0.00 11.41 -3.84
CA VAL A 487 -0.25 10.05 -4.34
C VAL A 487 0.73 9.07 -3.69
N GLN A 488 0.30 7.83 -3.45
CA GLN A 488 1.17 6.73 -3.04
C GLN A 488 1.19 5.71 -4.17
N GLU A 489 2.35 5.54 -4.82
CA GLU A 489 2.53 4.49 -5.83
C GLU A 489 2.47 3.10 -5.17
N GLY A 490 1.73 2.17 -5.80
CA GLY A 490 1.62 0.79 -5.33
C GLY A 490 2.77 -0.09 -5.81
N TRP A 491 2.85 -1.31 -5.28
CA TRP A 491 3.74 -2.34 -5.81
C TRP A 491 3.19 -2.76 -7.18
N SER A 492 4.02 -2.97 -8.20
CA SER A 492 3.54 -3.00 -9.59
C SER A 492 2.52 -4.11 -9.91
N LEU A 493 2.35 -5.13 -9.04
CA LEU A 493 1.30 -6.15 -9.10
C LEU A 493 0.09 -5.87 -8.18
N TYR A 494 0.29 -5.22 -7.03
CA TYR A 494 -0.72 -5.05 -5.98
C TYR A 494 -0.57 -3.70 -5.27
N LEU A 495 -1.68 -3.00 -5.04
CA LEU A 495 -1.66 -1.73 -4.34
C LEU A 495 -1.13 -1.84 -2.90
N GLY A 496 -1.44 -2.92 -2.17
CA GLY A 496 -0.75 -3.26 -0.91
C GLY A 496 -0.97 -4.71 -0.43
N PRO A 497 -0.31 -5.13 0.66
CA PRO A 497 -0.39 -6.51 1.16
C PRO A 497 -1.80 -6.96 1.58
N ARG A 498 -2.62 -6.03 2.13
CA ARG A 498 -4.02 -6.33 2.46
C ARG A 498 -4.86 -6.62 1.20
N ASP A 499 -4.59 -5.93 0.09
CA ASP A 499 -5.26 -6.18 -1.19
C ASP A 499 -4.86 -7.51 -1.82
N LEU A 500 -3.57 -7.89 -1.69
CA LEU A 500 -3.10 -9.22 -2.06
C LEU A 500 -3.85 -10.31 -1.26
N GLY A 501 -3.89 -10.20 0.07
CA GLY A 501 -4.61 -11.17 0.91
C GLY A 501 -6.10 -11.27 0.58
N ARG A 502 -6.79 -10.11 0.47
CA ARG A 502 -8.19 -10.02 0.03
C ARG A 502 -8.41 -10.70 -1.32
N ARG A 503 -7.53 -10.45 -2.29
CA ARG A 503 -7.63 -11.00 -3.65
C ARG A 503 -7.40 -12.50 -3.71
N VAL A 504 -6.42 -13.03 -2.97
CA VAL A 504 -6.17 -14.48 -2.91
C VAL A 504 -7.38 -15.21 -2.34
N VAL A 505 -8.01 -14.70 -1.27
CA VAL A 505 -9.23 -15.31 -0.70
C VAL A 505 -10.41 -15.21 -1.67
N GLN A 506 -10.61 -14.07 -2.33
CA GLN A 506 -11.61 -13.92 -3.39
C GLN A 506 -11.39 -14.93 -4.53
N ASP A 507 -10.18 -15.00 -5.08
CA ASP A 507 -9.87 -15.85 -6.23
C ASP A 507 -10.05 -17.35 -5.90
N ILE A 508 -9.70 -17.79 -4.68
CA ILE A 508 -10.00 -19.15 -4.19
C ILE A 508 -11.52 -19.42 -4.16
N LEU A 509 -12.31 -18.51 -3.57
CA LEU A 509 -13.76 -18.71 -3.39
C LEU A 509 -14.55 -18.61 -4.70
N SER A 510 -14.21 -17.68 -5.58
CA SER A 510 -14.80 -17.56 -6.91
C SER A 510 -14.30 -18.66 -7.89
N ARG A 511 -13.30 -19.47 -7.49
CA ARG A 511 -12.61 -20.51 -8.26
C ARG A 511 -11.96 -19.98 -9.54
N GLN A 512 -11.05 -19.02 -9.37
CA GLN A 512 -10.30 -18.36 -10.43
C GLN A 512 -8.86 -18.03 -9.96
N ILE A 513 -8.08 -17.42 -10.84
CA ILE A 513 -6.81 -16.75 -10.53
C ILE A 513 -6.89 -15.39 -11.21
N SER A 514 -6.60 -14.30 -10.49
CA SER A 514 -6.47 -12.96 -11.07
C SER A 514 -5.09 -12.35 -10.81
N VAL A 515 -4.52 -11.77 -11.86
CA VAL A 515 -3.27 -11.00 -11.80
C VAL A 515 -3.60 -9.58 -12.21
N SER A 516 -3.40 -8.64 -11.29
CA SER A 516 -3.38 -7.23 -11.62
C SER A 516 -1.94 -6.76 -11.86
N LEU A 517 -1.79 -5.69 -12.63
CA LEU A 517 -0.64 -4.80 -12.65
C LEU A 517 -1.17 -3.37 -12.54
N TYR A 518 -0.53 -2.53 -11.73
CA TYR A 518 -0.94 -1.14 -11.50
C TYR A 518 0.19 -0.19 -11.84
N ASN A 519 -0.15 0.96 -12.45
CA ASN A 519 0.78 2.04 -12.77
C ASN A 519 2.07 1.59 -13.49
N VAL A 520 1.93 0.72 -14.50
CA VAL A 520 3.05 0.09 -15.21
C VAL A 520 3.99 1.18 -15.76
N ALA A 521 5.26 1.09 -15.38
CA ALA A 521 6.32 2.06 -15.70
C ALA A 521 5.97 3.54 -15.37
N GLY A 522 5.15 3.79 -14.34
CA GLY A 522 4.75 5.14 -13.92
C GLY A 522 3.70 5.80 -14.84
N ARG A 523 3.18 5.09 -15.85
CA ARG A 523 2.30 5.67 -16.89
C ARG A 523 0.81 5.69 -16.52
N MET A 524 0.46 5.36 -15.27
CA MET A 524 -0.93 5.08 -14.83
C MET A 524 -1.65 4.00 -15.67
N LEU A 525 -0.87 3.17 -16.37
CA LEU A 525 -1.36 2.02 -17.13
C LEU A 525 -1.61 0.86 -16.17
N ASN A 526 -2.85 0.40 -16.08
CA ASN A 526 -3.24 -0.77 -15.30
C ASN A 526 -3.59 -1.91 -16.24
N ILE A 527 -3.34 -3.15 -15.81
CA ILE A 527 -3.66 -4.37 -16.57
C ILE A 527 -4.29 -5.36 -15.59
N ARG A 528 -5.35 -6.06 -15.97
CA ARG A 528 -5.93 -7.15 -15.17
C ARG A 528 -6.21 -8.37 -16.04
N ALA A 529 -5.53 -9.46 -15.72
CA ALA A 529 -5.88 -10.79 -16.21
C ALA A 529 -6.73 -11.53 -15.16
N VAL A 530 -7.69 -12.34 -15.63
CA VAL A 530 -8.46 -13.30 -14.82
C VAL A 530 -8.60 -14.59 -15.60
N TYR A 531 -8.46 -15.74 -14.93
CA TYR A 531 -8.65 -17.07 -15.50
C TYR A 531 -9.42 -17.98 -14.51
N GLY A 532 -10.53 -18.56 -14.94
CA GLY A 532 -11.41 -19.42 -14.14
C GLY A 532 -10.97 -20.89 -14.15
N LEU A 533 -11.01 -21.51 -12.97
CA LEU A 533 -10.63 -22.90 -12.75
C LEU A 533 -11.83 -23.85 -12.91
N GLU A 534 -11.59 -25.16 -12.78
CA GLU A 534 -12.61 -26.23 -12.72
C GLU A 534 -13.68 -26.18 -13.83
N GLY A 535 -13.25 -26.25 -15.09
CA GLY A 535 -14.15 -26.34 -16.25
C GLY A 535 -14.93 -25.06 -16.58
N ARG A 536 -14.92 -24.05 -15.69
CA ARG A 536 -15.58 -22.75 -15.92
C ARG A 536 -15.01 -21.97 -17.10
N SER A 537 -13.81 -22.32 -17.60
CA SER A 537 -13.20 -21.86 -18.87
C SER A 537 -13.20 -20.35 -19.14
N ARG A 538 -13.49 -19.55 -18.12
CA ARG A 538 -13.66 -18.10 -18.19
C ARG A 538 -12.29 -17.45 -18.21
N TRP A 539 -12.09 -16.48 -19.07
CA TRP A 539 -10.90 -15.65 -19.01
C TRP A 539 -11.20 -14.23 -19.45
N SER A 540 -10.43 -13.27 -18.95
CA SER A 540 -10.50 -11.89 -19.41
C SER A 540 -9.16 -11.18 -19.20
N LEU A 541 -8.75 -10.41 -20.20
CA LEU A 541 -7.69 -9.41 -20.11
C LEU A 541 -8.33 -8.03 -20.25
N ARG A 542 -8.08 -7.14 -19.28
CA ARG A 542 -8.46 -5.73 -19.32
C ARG A 542 -7.20 -4.87 -19.19
N VAL A 543 -7.20 -3.72 -19.87
CA VAL A 543 -6.16 -2.68 -19.82
C VAL A 543 -6.87 -1.34 -19.62
N ASP A 544 -6.40 -0.54 -18.67
CA ASP A 544 -6.95 0.78 -18.34
C ASP A 544 -5.84 1.82 -18.31
N LEU A 545 -6.07 3.02 -18.86
CA LEU A 545 -5.12 4.13 -18.82
C LEU A 545 -5.81 5.50 -18.91
N PRO A 546 -5.28 6.54 -18.24
CA PRO A 546 -5.73 7.91 -18.47
C PRO A 546 -5.16 8.49 -19.77
N VAL A 547 -5.99 9.24 -20.48
CA VAL A 547 -5.66 9.97 -21.72
C VAL A 547 -6.30 11.36 -21.66
N LEU A 548 -5.66 12.36 -22.29
CA LEU A 548 -6.13 13.75 -22.26
C LEU A 548 -6.75 14.15 -23.60
N ALA A 549 -8.06 14.37 -23.62
CA ALA A 549 -8.76 14.98 -24.75
C ALA A 549 -8.72 16.51 -24.59
N GLY A 550 -7.59 17.11 -24.97
CA GLY A 550 -7.32 18.52 -24.68
C GLY A 550 -7.20 18.74 -23.17
N ALA A 551 -8.14 19.49 -22.59
CA ALA A 551 -8.20 19.75 -21.14
C ALA A 551 -9.09 18.74 -20.37
N LEU A 552 -9.74 17.79 -21.04
CA LEU A 552 -10.62 16.80 -20.40
C LEU A 552 -9.86 15.50 -20.14
N PRO A 553 -9.62 15.10 -18.88
CA PRO A 553 -9.08 13.78 -18.57
C PRO A 553 -10.15 12.69 -18.80
N LEU A 554 -9.74 11.65 -19.51
CA LEU A 554 -10.53 10.47 -19.86
C LEU A 554 -9.81 9.22 -19.34
N GLU A 555 -10.55 8.27 -18.79
CA GLU A 555 -10.10 6.91 -18.50
C GLU A 555 -10.47 6.06 -19.74
N LEU A 556 -9.48 5.63 -20.52
CA LEU A 556 -9.69 4.64 -21.58
C LEU A 556 -9.54 3.23 -21.01
N SER A 557 -10.41 2.35 -21.44
CA SER A 557 -10.44 0.93 -21.09
C SER A 557 -10.55 0.07 -22.35
N ALA A 558 -9.77 -0.99 -22.41
CA ALA A 558 -9.85 -2.00 -23.45
C ALA A 558 -9.90 -3.38 -22.77
N ALA A 559 -10.90 -4.19 -23.08
CA ALA A 559 -11.03 -5.52 -22.50
C ALA A 559 -11.45 -6.57 -23.54
N VAL A 560 -10.91 -7.77 -23.39
CA VAL A 560 -11.25 -8.96 -24.17
C VAL A 560 -11.40 -10.15 -23.23
N GLY A 561 -12.35 -11.03 -23.49
CA GLY A 561 -12.52 -12.24 -22.71
C GLY A 561 -13.51 -13.23 -23.30
N SER A 562 -13.64 -14.37 -22.65
CA SER A 562 -14.65 -15.38 -22.95
C SER A 562 -15.19 -16.01 -21.68
N GLN A 563 -16.47 -16.39 -21.68
CA GLN A 563 -17.10 -17.11 -20.58
C GLN A 563 -18.21 -18.05 -21.09
N PRO A 564 -18.28 -19.30 -20.61
CA PRO A 564 -19.47 -20.11 -20.78
C PRO A 564 -20.61 -19.54 -19.93
N VAL A 565 -21.83 -19.65 -20.46
CA VAL A 565 -23.08 -19.23 -19.83
C VAL A 565 -24.04 -20.41 -19.91
N ALA A 566 -24.49 -20.91 -18.76
CA ALA A 566 -25.43 -22.01 -18.63
C ALA A 566 -26.68 -21.55 -17.87
N VAL A 567 -27.86 -21.79 -18.43
CA VAL A 567 -29.15 -21.25 -17.95
C VAL A 567 -30.19 -22.36 -17.94
N THR A 568 -31.01 -22.42 -16.88
CA THR A 568 -32.16 -23.32 -16.76
C THR A 568 -33.36 -22.53 -16.24
N LEU A 569 -34.50 -22.65 -16.93
CA LEU A 569 -35.65 -21.76 -16.73
C LEU A 569 -36.71 -22.36 -15.78
N ALA A 570 -37.08 -21.55 -14.79
CA ALA A 570 -37.79 -21.94 -13.58
C ALA A 570 -39.30 -22.09 -13.77
N ALA A 571 -39.85 -21.18 -14.56
CA ALA A 571 -41.25 -20.76 -14.61
C ALA A 571 -41.44 -19.81 -15.80
N GLY A 572 -42.62 -19.21 -15.93
CA GLY A 572 -42.95 -18.31 -17.03
C GLY A 572 -43.16 -19.03 -18.36
N THR A 573 -43.15 -18.27 -19.45
CA THR A 573 -43.39 -18.68 -20.84
C THR A 573 -42.43 -19.76 -21.37
N HIS A 574 -41.28 -19.96 -20.71
CA HIS A 574 -40.21 -20.87 -21.13
C HIS A 574 -39.84 -21.95 -20.09
N LEU A 575 -40.76 -22.25 -19.17
CA LEU A 575 -40.64 -23.29 -18.13
C LEU A 575 -40.05 -24.62 -18.67
N GLY A 576 -38.98 -25.09 -18.03
CA GLY A 576 -38.33 -26.37 -18.34
C GLY A 576 -37.30 -26.32 -19.47
N SER A 577 -37.16 -25.19 -20.16
CA SER A 577 -36.11 -25.00 -21.16
C SER A 577 -34.75 -24.67 -20.51
N SER A 578 -33.66 -25.06 -21.16
CA SER A 578 -32.28 -24.81 -20.72
C SER A 578 -31.34 -24.62 -21.90
N TYR A 579 -30.31 -23.78 -21.75
CA TYR A 579 -29.32 -23.53 -22.79
C TYR A 579 -27.92 -23.30 -22.22
N GLU A 580 -26.92 -23.64 -23.02
CA GLU A 580 -25.49 -23.40 -22.75
C GLU A 580 -24.88 -22.72 -23.97
N LEU A 581 -24.16 -21.62 -23.78
CA LEU A 581 -23.44 -20.92 -24.84
C LEU A 581 -22.07 -20.43 -24.35
N ASN A 582 -21.09 -20.39 -25.25
CA ASN A 582 -19.84 -19.69 -25.03
C ASN A 582 -20.00 -18.24 -25.52
N ARG A 583 -19.76 -17.27 -24.64
CA ARG A 583 -19.83 -15.83 -24.94
C ARG A 583 -18.43 -15.22 -24.92
N SER A 584 -17.93 -14.81 -26.07
CA SER A 584 -16.71 -14.00 -26.18
C SER A 584 -17.07 -12.53 -26.34
N ILE A 585 -16.31 -11.64 -25.71
CA ILE A 585 -16.55 -10.19 -25.71
C ILE A 585 -15.22 -9.48 -25.98
N VAL A 586 -15.24 -8.50 -26.89
CA VAL A 586 -14.22 -7.47 -27.05
C VAL A 586 -14.90 -6.13 -26.81
N SER A 587 -14.31 -5.26 -26.00
CA SER A 587 -14.90 -3.97 -25.63
C SER A 587 -13.86 -2.86 -25.54
N LEU A 588 -14.23 -1.68 -26.02
CA LEU A 588 -13.50 -0.42 -25.86
C LEU A 588 -14.41 0.57 -25.15
N GLY A 589 -13.96 1.12 -24.03
CA GLY A 589 -14.73 2.06 -23.21
C GLY A 589 -13.94 3.31 -22.87
N VAL A 590 -14.66 4.42 -22.70
CA VAL A 590 -14.14 5.69 -22.21
C VAL A 590 -15.00 6.15 -21.02
N ARG A 591 -14.38 6.64 -19.96
CA ARG A 591 -15.05 7.19 -18.76
C ARG A 591 -14.47 8.54 -18.37
N THR A 592 -15.28 9.43 -17.80
CA THR A 592 -14.80 10.68 -17.20
C THR A 592 -15.69 11.14 -16.04
N ALA A 593 -15.10 11.90 -15.11
CA ALA A 593 -15.83 12.53 -14.01
C ALA A 593 -16.48 13.83 -14.47
N MET A 594 -17.81 13.92 -14.34
CA MET A 594 -18.59 15.14 -14.63
C MET A 594 -18.61 16.10 -13.43
N SER A 595 -18.58 15.56 -12.22
CA SER A 595 -18.56 16.31 -10.96
C SER A 595 -17.75 15.55 -9.89
N LYS A 596 -17.67 16.09 -8.67
CA LYS A 596 -17.14 15.35 -7.52
C LYS A 596 -17.91 14.07 -7.16
N SER A 597 -19.07 13.83 -7.78
CA SER A 597 -19.97 12.75 -7.38
C SER A 597 -20.65 11.98 -8.53
N SER A 598 -20.58 12.44 -9.79
CA SER A 598 -21.17 11.79 -10.97
C SER A 598 -20.20 11.66 -12.14
N SER A 599 -20.33 10.60 -12.93
CA SER A 599 -19.49 10.31 -14.10
C SER A 599 -20.32 9.83 -15.30
N LEU A 600 -19.70 9.97 -16.47
CA LEU A 600 -20.22 9.47 -17.74
C LEU A 600 -19.23 8.47 -18.30
N ALA A 601 -19.73 7.38 -18.84
CA ALA A 601 -18.96 6.42 -19.63
C ALA A 601 -19.67 6.11 -20.95
N ALA A 602 -18.90 5.82 -21.99
CA ALA A 602 -19.37 5.26 -23.24
C ALA A 602 -18.59 3.96 -23.51
N GLN A 603 -19.26 2.92 -23.99
CA GLN A 603 -18.63 1.63 -24.32
C GLN A 603 -19.15 1.11 -25.66
N LEU A 604 -18.22 0.75 -26.55
CA LEU A 604 -18.46 -0.05 -27.75
C LEU A 604 -18.01 -1.49 -27.48
N SER A 605 -18.90 -2.46 -27.68
CA SER A 605 -18.64 -3.87 -27.41
C SER A 605 -19.07 -4.77 -28.56
N HIS A 606 -18.17 -5.62 -29.05
CA HIS A 606 -18.48 -6.73 -29.92
C HIS A 606 -18.61 -8.02 -29.11
N THR A 607 -19.77 -8.68 -29.18
CA THR A 607 -20.08 -9.94 -28.49
C THR A 607 -20.37 -11.04 -29.48
N THR A 608 -19.63 -12.15 -29.40
CA THR A 608 -19.92 -13.40 -30.13
C THR A 608 -20.55 -14.40 -29.16
N GLY A 609 -21.73 -14.92 -29.49
CA GLY A 609 -22.37 -16.02 -28.78
C GLY A 609 -22.41 -17.28 -29.63
N SER A 610 -21.90 -18.40 -29.10
CA SER A 610 -21.96 -19.71 -29.75
C SER A 610 -22.69 -20.71 -28.86
N VAL A 611 -23.89 -21.13 -29.26
CA VAL A 611 -24.71 -22.10 -28.53
C VAL A 611 -24.07 -23.48 -28.63
N THR A 612 -23.87 -24.11 -27.47
CA THR A 612 -23.26 -25.44 -27.31
C THR A 612 -24.29 -26.50 -26.90
N ARG A 613 -25.39 -26.07 -26.25
CA ARG A 613 -26.53 -26.93 -25.91
C ARG A 613 -27.81 -26.10 -25.88
N LEU A 614 -28.90 -26.66 -26.39
CA LEU A 614 -30.25 -26.14 -26.20
C LEU A 614 -31.19 -27.31 -25.95
N ARG A 615 -32.02 -27.21 -24.92
CA ARG A 615 -33.18 -28.08 -24.69
C ARG A 615 -34.38 -27.17 -24.51
N SER A 616 -35.35 -27.30 -25.41
CA SER A 616 -36.50 -26.40 -25.48
C SER A 616 -37.79 -27.19 -25.34
N THR A 617 -38.56 -26.88 -24.29
CA THR A 617 -39.87 -27.47 -24.00
C THR A 617 -41.03 -26.62 -24.52
N THR A 618 -40.75 -25.38 -24.93
CA THR A 618 -41.77 -24.36 -25.25
C THR A 618 -41.55 -23.66 -26.60
N GLY A 619 -40.69 -24.21 -27.46
CA GLY A 619 -40.30 -23.55 -28.73
C GLY A 619 -39.35 -22.35 -28.57
N LEU A 620 -38.79 -22.11 -27.37
CA LEU A 620 -37.71 -21.15 -27.16
C LEU A 620 -36.54 -21.43 -28.12
N SER A 621 -36.17 -20.42 -28.91
CA SER A 621 -35.05 -20.45 -29.86
C SER A 621 -33.91 -19.57 -29.33
N ILE A 622 -32.80 -20.20 -28.95
CA ILE A 622 -31.54 -19.51 -28.65
C ILE A 622 -30.59 -19.81 -29.80
N GLN A 623 -30.18 -18.77 -30.53
CA GLN A 623 -29.31 -18.88 -31.69
C GLN A 623 -27.88 -18.39 -31.37
N SER A 624 -26.91 -18.97 -32.06
CA SER A 624 -25.56 -18.39 -32.15
C SER A 624 -25.61 -17.13 -33.00
N GLY A 625 -24.85 -16.09 -32.62
CA GLY A 625 -24.91 -14.79 -33.28
C GLY A 625 -23.75 -13.87 -32.89
N GLN A 626 -23.64 -12.75 -33.61
CA GLN A 626 -22.68 -11.69 -33.31
C GLN A 626 -23.44 -10.39 -33.08
N TYR A 627 -22.97 -9.57 -32.15
CA TYR A 627 -23.63 -8.33 -31.77
C TYR A 627 -22.61 -7.22 -31.59
N MET A 628 -22.84 -6.09 -32.22
CA MET A 628 -22.14 -4.83 -31.91
C MET A 628 -23.08 -3.98 -31.06
N SER A 629 -22.65 -3.55 -29.87
CA SER A 629 -23.43 -2.68 -29.00
C SER A 629 -22.67 -1.41 -28.62
N LEU A 630 -23.39 -0.28 -28.62
CA LEU A 630 -22.93 1.00 -28.11
C LEU A 630 -23.80 1.37 -26.90
N ALA A 631 -23.16 1.60 -25.76
CA ALA A 631 -23.79 1.93 -24.49
C ALA A 631 -23.27 3.25 -23.93
N LEU A 632 -24.15 4.08 -23.39
CA LEU A 632 -23.83 5.25 -22.57
C LEU A 632 -24.31 5.00 -21.14
N THR A 633 -23.41 5.13 -20.16
CA THR A 633 -23.69 4.90 -18.74
C THR A 633 -23.43 6.17 -17.94
N PHE A 634 -24.42 6.62 -17.19
CA PHE A 634 -24.32 7.71 -16.23
C PHE A 634 -24.42 7.14 -14.82
N ASP A 635 -23.36 7.33 -14.02
CA ASP A 635 -23.25 6.82 -12.65
C ASP A 635 -23.01 7.95 -11.65
N GLY A 636 -23.36 7.73 -10.39
CA GLY A 636 -23.00 8.66 -9.33
C GLY A 636 -23.43 8.28 -7.93
N GLN A 637 -22.99 9.09 -6.96
CA GLN A 637 -23.33 8.99 -5.54
C GLN A 637 -23.95 10.29 -5.04
N VAL A 638 -24.95 10.22 -4.16
CA VAL A 638 -25.47 11.37 -3.41
C VAL A 638 -25.19 11.13 -1.94
N ARG A 639 -24.21 11.85 -1.37
CA ARG A 639 -23.73 11.68 0.01
C ARG A 639 -24.36 12.68 0.99
N ARG A 640 -25.64 13.02 0.79
CA ARG A 640 -26.43 13.89 1.70
C ARG A 640 -27.22 13.03 2.70
N THR A 641 -28.31 13.56 3.26
CA THR A 641 -29.15 12.98 4.34
C THR A 641 -29.51 11.50 4.15
N VAL A 642 -29.70 11.05 2.92
CA VAL A 642 -29.78 9.63 2.55
C VAL A 642 -28.64 9.32 1.58
N PRO A 643 -27.55 8.69 2.05
CA PRO A 643 -26.48 8.21 1.18
C PRO A 643 -27.03 7.24 0.14
N SER A 644 -26.83 7.55 -1.15
CA SER A 644 -27.29 6.73 -2.26
C SER A 644 -26.28 6.66 -3.41
N SER A 645 -26.43 5.65 -4.26
CA SER A 645 -25.68 5.46 -5.49
C SER A 645 -26.63 5.00 -6.60
N TYR A 646 -26.43 5.50 -7.82
CA TYR A 646 -27.20 5.13 -9.00
C TYR A 646 -26.29 4.83 -10.19
N GLU A 647 -26.80 4.02 -11.11
CA GLU A 647 -26.22 3.74 -12.42
C GLU A 647 -27.37 3.62 -13.42
N VAL A 648 -27.30 4.36 -14.53
CA VAL A 648 -28.27 4.30 -15.63
C VAL A 648 -27.52 4.12 -16.93
N THR A 649 -27.80 3.03 -17.64
CA THR A 649 -27.23 2.73 -18.95
C THR A 649 -28.32 2.75 -20.00
N VAL A 650 -28.09 3.46 -21.10
CA VAL A 650 -28.92 3.40 -22.31
C VAL A 650 -28.03 3.00 -23.48
N GLY A 651 -28.55 2.22 -24.43
CA GLY A 651 -27.74 1.73 -25.52
C GLY A 651 -28.52 1.15 -26.69
N MET A 652 -27.76 0.76 -27.69
CA MET A 652 -28.25 0.16 -28.92
C MET A 652 -27.38 -1.06 -29.26
N MET A 653 -27.98 -2.08 -29.87
CA MET A 653 -27.33 -3.33 -30.26
C MET A 653 -27.79 -3.75 -31.65
N THR A 654 -26.88 -4.14 -32.54
CA THR A 654 -27.19 -4.61 -33.89
C THR A 654 -26.40 -5.88 -34.22
N ASP A 655 -26.98 -6.74 -35.06
CA ASP A 655 -26.29 -7.90 -35.64
C ASP A 655 -25.55 -7.45 -36.92
N PRO A 656 -24.20 -7.52 -36.98
CA PRO A 656 -23.43 -7.06 -38.12
C PRO A 656 -23.38 -8.06 -39.28
N VAL A 657 -23.99 -9.24 -39.15
CA VAL A 657 -23.92 -10.36 -40.10
C VAL A 657 -25.27 -10.61 -40.79
N SER A 658 -26.40 -10.31 -40.14
CA SER A 658 -27.75 -10.64 -40.64
C SER A 658 -28.18 -9.93 -41.94
N GLY A 659 -27.42 -8.95 -42.45
CA GLY A 659 -27.71 -8.19 -43.67
C GLY A 659 -28.83 -7.16 -43.52
N SER A 660 -29.83 -7.42 -42.67
CA SER A 660 -30.76 -6.43 -42.16
C SER A 660 -30.12 -5.68 -40.98
N ALA A 661 -29.94 -4.36 -41.11
CA ALA A 661 -29.36 -3.49 -40.07
C ALA A 661 -30.35 -3.19 -38.91
N VAL A 662 -31.00 -4.22 -38.39
CA VAL A 662 -31.93 -4.09 -37.26
C VAL A 662 -31.14 -3.67 -36.03
N THR A 663 -31.62 -2.63 -35.36
CA THR A 663 -30.96 -2.04 -34.18
C THR A 663 -31.94 -2.05 -33.02
N HIS A 664 -31.62 -2.86 -32.01
CA HIS A 664 -32.39 -3.06 -30.81
C HIS A 664 -31.95 -2.07 -29.73
N GLY A 665 -32.87 -1.22 -29.27
CA GLY A 665 -32.64 -0.36 -28.12
C GLY A 665 -32.67 -1.15 -26.82
N PHE A 666 -31.85 -0.75 -25.84
CA PHE A 666 -31.94 -1.25 -24.47
C PHE A 666 -31.68 -0.15 -23.45
N ALA A 667 -32.24 -0.32 -22.25
CA ALA A 667 -31.97 0.53 -21.10
C ALA A 667 -31.95 -0.32 -19.82
N THR A 668 -31.08 0.05 -18.88
CA THR A 668 -31.03 -0.50 -17.52
C THR A 668 -30.81 0.61 -16.51
N ALA A 669 -31.39 0.46 -15.33
CA ALA A 669 -31.14 1.36 -14.20
C ALA A 669 -30.97 0.55 -12.91
N ARG A 670 -30.06 0.97 -12.04
CA ARG A 670 -29.85 0.43 -10.70
C ARG A 670 -29.72 1.58 -9.70
N ALA A 671 -30.30 1.42 -8.52
CA ALA A 671 -30.15 2.35 -7.41
C ALA A 671 -29.97 1.60 -6.08
N VAL A 672 -29.21 2.20 -5.17
CA VAL A 672 -29.08 1.77 -3.77
C VAL A 672 -29.14 3.03 -2.90
N ALA A 673 -29.87 2.98 -1.79
CA ALA A 673 -30.01 4.07 -0.83
C ALA A 673 -29.97 3.50 0.60
N THR A 674 -29.26 4.17 1.51
CA THR A 674 -29.16 3.77 2.93
C THR A 674 -29.77 4.86 3.80
N VAL A 675 -30.92 4.57 4.39
CA VAL A 675 -31.59 5.46 5.36
C VAL A 675 -31.13 5.07 6.76
N ARG A 676 -30.41 5.94 7.46
CA ARG A 676 -30.10 5.75 8.88
C ARG A 676 -31.37 6.03 9.70
N LEU A 677 -31.74 5.08 10.56
CA LEU A 677 -32.89 5.18 11.46
C LEU A 677 -32.45 5.50 12.91
N SER A 678 -31.24 5.06 13.28
CA SER A 678 -30.52 5.38 14.53
C SER A 678 -29.07 4.87 14.40
N ASP A 679 -28.21 5.15 15.37
CA ASP A 679 -26.79 4.75 15.37
C ASP A 679 -26.57 3.25 15.13
N LYS A 680 -27.53 2.41 15.58
CA LYS A 680 -27.50 0.95 15.39
C LYS A 680 -28.39 0.43 14.26
N ASN A 681 -29.31 1.22 13.69
CA ASN A 681 -30.31 0.71 12.75
C ASN A 681 -30.30 1.50 11.43
N ALA A 682 -30.21 0.78 10.31
CA ALA A 682 -30.28 1.36 8.97
C ALA A 682 -31.19 0.52 8.06
N LEU A 683 -31.93 1.19 7.19
CA LEU A 683 -32.72 0.58 6.12
C LEU A 683 -31.97 0.76 4.79
N VAL A 684 -31.42 -0.34 4.26
CA VAL A 684 -30.79 -0.35 2.94
C VAL A 684 -31.86 -0.75 1.91
N ILE A 685 -32.20 0.16 1.02
CA ILE A 685 -33.11 -0.06 -0.10
C ILE A 685 -32.27 -0.19 -1.36
N SER A 686 -32.52 -1.21 -2.18
CA SER A 686 -31.92 -1.32 -3.51
C SER A 686 -32.94 -1.78 -4.54
N GLY A 687 -32.74 -1.37 -5.78
CA GLY A 687 -33.58 -1.80 -6.89
C GLY A 687 -32.85 -1.74 -8.22
N SER A 688 -33.32 -2.52 -9.17
CA SER A 688 -32.86 -2.48 -10.55
C SER A 688 -34.01 -2.73 -11.51
N MET A 689 -33.87 -2.25 -12.73
CA MET A 689 -34.79 -2.51 -13.82
C MET A 689 -34.06 -2.52 -15.15
N GLY A 690 -34.70 -3.09 -16.17
CA GLY A 690 -34.23 -2.98 -17.54
C GLY A 690 -35.28 -3.37 -18.55
N THR A 691 -35.09 -2.91 -19.77
CA THR A 691 -35.91 -3.21 -20.94
C THR A 691 -35.02 -3.30 -22.18
N ILE A 692 -35.35 -4.22 -23.08
CA ILE A 692 -34.75 -4.38 -24.39
C ILE A 692 -35.89 -4.54 -25.42
N ASP A 693 -35.63 -4.05 -26.63
CA ASP A 693 -36.52 -4.17 -27.78
C ASP A 693 -37.12 -5.58 -27.96
N SER A 694 -38.42 -5.66 -28.26
CA SER A 694 -39.17 -6.93 -28.31
C SER A 694 -38.87 -7.80 -29.54
N LEU A 695 -37.99 -7.36 -30.43
CA LEU A 695 -37.44 -8.16 -31.54
C LEU A 695 -35.99 -8.60 -31.27
N ALA A 696 -35.40 -8.22 -30.13
CA ALA A 696 -34.03 -8.60 -29.80
C ALA A 696 -33.89 -10.12 -29.61
N PRO A 697 -32.76 -10.74 -29.99
CA PRO A 697 -32.57 -12.19 -29.82
C PRO A 697 -32.61 -12.63 -28.34
N ALA A 698 -33.27 -13.75 -28.08
CA ALA A 698 -33.46 -14.30 -26.73
C ALA A 698 -32.16 -14.67 -25.98
N SER A 699 -31.02 -14.71 -26.68
CA SER A 699 -29.68 -14.80 -26.09
C SER A 699 -29.24 -13.53 -25.33
N GLN A 700 -29.98 -12.42 -25.48
CA GLN A 700 -29.70 -11.10 -24.89
C GLN A 700 -30.85 -10.55 -24.01
N TRP A 701 -31.90 -11.34 -23.77
CA TRP A 701 -32.97 -11.00 -22.84
C TRP A 701 -32.49 -11.03 -21.38
N PHE A 702 -33.22 -10.35 -20.48
CA PHE A 702 -32.84 -10.26 -19.07
C PHE A 702 -33.16 -11.56 -18.32
N LEU A 703 -32.33 -11.86 -17.31
CA LEU A 703 -32.48 -12.99 -16.40
C LEU A 703 -32.73 -12.52 -14.97
N LEU A 704 -33.63 -13.19 -14.24
CA LEU A 704 -33.87 -12.94 -12.82
C LEU A 704 -34.08 -14.28 -12.06
N GLY A 705 -33.51 -14.40 -10.87
CA GLY A 705 -33.39 -15.70 -10.17
C GLY A 705 -32.16 -16.49 -10.64
N GLY A 706 -31.71 -17.45 -9.82
CA GLY A 706 -30.48 -18.23 -10.01
C GLY A 706 -29.20 -17.54 -9.53
N GLY A 707 -29.21 -16.21 -9.38
CA GLY A 707 -28.11 -15.38 -8.89
C GLY A 707 -28.54 -14.36 -7.82
N ASP A 708 -27.64 -13.44 -7.47
CA ASP A 708 -27.62 -12.66 -6.22
C ASP A 708 -28.88 -11.86 -5.86
N ALA A 709 -29.68 -11.48 -6.87
CA ALA A 709 -30.93 -10.77 -6.67
C ALA A 709 -31.99 -11.65 -5.98
N PHE A 710 -32.12 -12.91 -6.40
CA PHE A 710 -33.11 -13.89 -5.93
C PHE A 710 -32.48 -15.30 -5.87
N PRO A 711 -31.46 -15.51 -5.01
CA PRO A 711 -30.62 -16.71 -5.02
C PRO A 711 -31.37 -17.96 -4.52
N GLU A 712 -32.42 -17.80 -3.71
CA GLU A 712 -33.33 -18.85 -3.26
C GLU A 712 -34.12 -19.50 -4.40
N TYR A 713 -34.37 -18.78 -5.50
CA TYR A 713 -34.89 -19.37 -6.72
C TYR A 713 -33.73 -19.98 -7.51
N SER A 714 -33.53 -21.29 -7.39
CA SER A 714 -32.40 -22.05 -7.98
C SER A 714 -32.39 -22.14 -9.52
N ARG A 715 -33.33 -21.46 -10.19
CA ARG A 715 -33.55 -21.41 -11.64
C ARG A 715 -34.01 -20.00 -12.01
N SER A 716 -33.82 -19.58 -13.25
CA SER A 716 -34.11 -18.19 -13.68
C SER A 716 -35.44 -18.03 -14.43
N LEU A 717 -35.99 -16.81 -14.44
CA LEU A 717 -36.92 -16.31 -15.46
C LEU A 717 -36.12 -15.60 -16.57
N LEU A 718 -36.63 -15.59 -17.80
CA LEU A 718 -36.07 -14.93 -18.98
C LEU A 718 -37.16 -14.04 -19.63
N GLY A 719 -36.82 -12.84 -20.14
CA GLY A 719 -37.77 -11.97 -20.84
C GLY A 719 -37.24 -10.57 -21.19
N HIS A 720 -38.00 -9.83 -22.01
CA HIS A 720 -37.62 -8.51 -22.55
C HIS A 720 -37.50 -7.39 -21.51
N SER A 721 -38.20 -7.48 -20.39
CA SER A 721 -38.19 -6.46 -19.34
C SER A 721 -38.13 -7.10 -17.96
N TYR A 722 -37.45 -6.44 -17.02
CA TYR A 722 -37.35 -6.91 -15.65
C TYR A 722 -37.33 -5.77 -14.62
N PHE A 723 -37.68 -6.12 -13.39
CA PHE A 723 -37.62 -5.26 -12.21
C PHE A 723 -37.19 -6.10 -11.00
N SER A 724 -36.40 -5.50 -10.10
CA SER A 724 -36.17 -5.99 -8.74
C SER A 724 -36.20 -4.82 -7.75
N ALA A 725 -36.76 -5.07 -6.56
CA ALA A 725 -36.64 -4.18 -5.41
C ALA A 725 -36.41 -5.00 -4.14
N ASN A 726 -35.58 -4.47 -3.26
CA ASN A 726 -35.13 -5.11 -2.03
C ASN A 726 -35.03 -4.07 -0.92
N ALA A 727 -35.37 -4.48 0.29
CA ALA A 727 -35.23 -3.69 1.50
C ALA A 727 -34.60 -4.57 2.59
N GLU A 728 -33.55 -4.09 3.23
CA GLU A 728 -32.87 -4.74 4.35
C GLU A 728 -32.90 -3.81 5.56
N LEU A 729 -33.58 -4.22 6.62
CA LEU A 729 -33.47 -3.59 7.94
C LEU A 729 -32.26 -4.20 8.66
N ARG A 730 -31.15 -3.46 8.70
CA ARG A 730 -29.88 -3.85 9.31
C ARG A 730 -29.76 -3.29 10.72
N HIS A 731 -29.36 -4.15 11.66
CA HIS A 731 -29.02 -3.84 13.05
C HIS A 731 -27.53 -4.13 13.31
N SER A 732 -26.80 -3.14 13.82
CA SER A 732 -25.39 -3.28 14.21
C SER A 732 -25.30 -3.75 15.67
N LEU A 733 -24.71 -4.94 15.87
CA LEU A 733 -24.44 -5.51 17.19
C LEU A 733 -23.12 -4.97 17.74
N ARG A 734 -22.10 -4.93 16.88
CA ARG A 734 -20.74 -4.42 17.11
C ARG A 734 -20.23 -3.82 15.78
N GLY A 735 -19.15 -3.01 15.80
CA GLY A 735 -18.64 -2.34 14.60
C GLY A 735 -18.20 -3.30 13.46
N ASP A 736 -17.89 -4.54 13.81
CA ASP A 736 -17.52 -5.66 12.95
C ASP A 736 -18.66 -6.66 12.68
N LEU A 737 -19.82 -6.54 13.34
CA LEU A 737 -20.90 -7.54 13.30
C LEU A 737 -22.29 -6.91 13.19
N SER A 738 -23.02 -7.25 12.13
CA SER A 738 -24.41 -6.85 11.94
C SER A 738 -25.32 -8.04 11.62
N VAL A 739 -26.60 -7.89 11.94
CA VAL A 739 -27.70 -8.79 11.54
C VAL A 739 -28.79 -7.98 10.87
N GLY A 740 -29.66 -8.61 10.09
CA GLY A 740 -30.77 -7.90 9.45
C GLY A 740 -31.85 -8.81 8.91
N VAL A 741 -33.01 -8.21 8.66
CA VAL A 741 -34.14 -8.84 7.96
C VAL A 741 -34.20 -8.26 6.56
N VAL A 742 -34.19 -9.13 5.55
CA VAL A 742 -34.31 -8.75 4.14
C VAL A 742 -35.68 -9.14 3.60
N ALA A 743 -36.28 -8.25 2.83
CA ALA A 743 -37.46 -8.49 2.01
C ALA A 743 -37.19 -8.04 0.58
N GLY A 744 -37.90 -8.60 -0.40
CA GLY A 744 -37.80 -8.17 -1.79
C GLY A 744 -38.89 -8.72 -2.70
N LEU A 745 -39.04 -8.09 -3.86
CA LEU A 745 -39.92 -8.52 -4.94
C LEU A 745 -39.24 -8.32 -6.29
N GLY A 746 -39.51 -9.20 -7.24
CA GLY A 746 -38.87 -9.18 -8.55
C GLY A 746 -39.75 -9.79 -9.63
N LYS A 747 -39.71 -9.25 -10.85
CA LYS A 747 -40.48 -9.77 -11.97
C LYS A 747 -39.73 -9.62 -13.28
N VAL A 748 -40.00 -10.55 -14.19
CA VAL A 748 -39.64 -10.52 -15.60
C VAL A 748 -40.93 -10.58 -16.43
N TRP A 749 -40.98 -9.92 -17.58
CA TRP A 749 -42.13 -9.95 -18.48
C TRP A 749 -41.73 -9.69 -19.95
N ASP A 750 -42.56 -10.19 -20.87
CA ASP A 750 -42.21 -10.30 -22.30
C ASP A 750 -42.77 -9.17 -23.18
N VAL A 751 -43.75 -8.39 -22.70
CA VAL A 751 -44.41 -7.33 -23.48
C VAL A 751 -44.15 -5.96 -22.85
N PRO A 752 -43.44 -5.03 -23.52
CA PRO A 752 -43.25 -3.67 -23.02
C PRO A 752 -44.57 -2.99 -22.63
N GLY A 753 -44.59 -2.32 -21.48
CA GLY A 753 -45.78 -1.64 -20.94
C GLY A 753 -46.78 -2.51 -20.17
N SER A 754 -46.76 -3.85 -20.26
CA SER A 754 -47.73 -4.73 -19.58
C SER A 754 -47.42 -5.01 -18.09
N PHE A 755 -47.00 -4.00 -17.34
CA PHE A 755 -46.59 -4.17 -15.95
C PHE A 755 -47.76 -4.54 -15.03
N GLY A 756 -47.52 -5.52 -14.15
CA GLY A 756 -48.45 -5.93 -13.09
C GLY A 756 -47.81 -7.00 -12.21
N LEU A 757 -48.19 -7.09 -10.93
CA LEU A 757 -47.47 -7.89 -9.93
C LEU A 757 -47.79 -9.40 -9.92
N GLN A 758 -48.78 -9.86 -10.69
CA GLN A 758 -49.09 -11.30 -10.80
C GLN A 758 -47.88 -12.08 -11.34
N GLY A 759 -47.50 -13.16 -10.65
CA GLY A 759 -46.34 -13.99 -11.00
C GLY A 759 -44.97 -13.39 -10.66
N ALA A 760 -44.90 -12.35 -9.83
CA ALA A 760 -43.64 -11.86 -9.29
C ALA A 760 -42.99 -12.87 -8.32
N MET A 761 -41.67 -13.01 -8.38
CA MET A 761 -40.87 -13.57 -7.28
C MET A 761 -40.99 -12.64 -6.07
N THR A 762 -40.96 -13.23 -4.87
CA THR A 762 -40.87 -12.51 -3.61
C THR A 762 -39.80 -13.17 -2.74
N ARG A 763 -39.26 -12.46 -1.76
CA ARG A 763 -38.41 -13.06 -0.74
C ARG A 763 -38.58 -12.40 0.61
N VAL A 764 -38.43 -13.20 1.65
CA VAL A 764 -38.17 -12.78 3.03
C VAL A 764 -36.99 -13.59 3.57
N GLY A 765 -36.18 -13.03 4.45
CA GLY A 765 -35.03 -13.74 5.00
C GLY A 765 -34.31 -13.00 6.11
N VAL A 766 -33.32 -13.68 6.66
CA VAL A 766 -32.39 -13.14 7.66
C VAL A 766 -30.96 -13.17 7.13
N VAL A 767 -30.18 -12.18 7.53
CA VAL A 767 -28.78 -12.02 7.15
C VAL A 767 -27.95 -11.73 8.40
N ALA A 768 -26.76 -12.30 8.48
CA ALA A 768 -25.70 -11.93 9.42
C ALA A 768 -24.43 -11.61 8.63
N ARG A 769 -23.72 -10.54 8.98
CA ARG A 769 -22.47 -10.13 8.34
C ARG A 769 -21.38 -9.85 9.36
N TYR A 770 -20.20 -10.42 9.11
CA TYR A 770 -19.00 -10.20 9.90
C TYR A 770 -17.89 -9.61 9.02
N THR A 771 -17.40 -8.44 9.40
CA THR A 771 -16.26 -7.76 8.75
C THR A 771 -14.97 -8.18 9.43
N THR A 772 -14.16 -8.98 8.74
CA THR A 772 -12.87 -9.48 9.22
C THR A 772 -11.83 -8.36 9.41
N PRO A 773 -10.74 -8.61 10.16
CA PRO A 773 -9.59 -7.70 10.29
C PRO A 773 -8.93 -7.22 8.98
N ILE A 774 -9.14 -7.94 7.87
CA ILE A 774 -8.62 -7.60 6.54
C ILE A 774 -9.71 -7.04 5.60
N SER A 775 -10.81 -6.55 6.18
CA SER A 775 -11.93 -5.91 5.47
C SER A 775 -12.64 -6.80 4.43
N LEU A 776 -12.53 -8.12 4.57
CA LEU A 776 -13.46 -9.06 3.92
C LEU A 776 -14.77 -9.11 4.75
N GLU A 777 -15.91 -8.86 4.11
CA GLU A 777 -17.24 -9.06 4.71
C GLU A 777 -17.73 -10.48 4.40
N ILE A 778 -17.83 -11.32 5.43
CA ILE A 778 -18.42 -12.66 5.37
C ILE A 778 -19.92 -12.51 5.64
N GLU A 779 -20.76 -12.98 4.73
CA GLU A 779 -22.21 -13.01 4.88
C GLU A 779 -22.70 -14.45 5.09
N ALA A 780 -23.58 -14.65 6.08
CA ALA A 780 -24.47 -15.80 6.17
C ALA A 780 -25.92 -15.33 5.95
N ARG A 781 -26.65 -15.97 5.04
CA ARG A 781 -28.01 -15.58 4.62
C ARG A 781 -28.91 -16.80 4.58
N TYR A 782 -30.14 -16.66 5.09
CA TYR A 782 -31.24 -17.58 4.80
C TYR A 782 -32.39 -16.79 4.19
N THR A 783 -32.82 -17.14 2.99
CA THR A 783 -33.95 -16.51 2.28
C THR A 783 -34.95 -17.56 1.80
N LYS A 784 -36.23 -17.18 1.81
CA LYS A 784 -37.37 -17.99 1.39
C LYS A 784 -38.38 -17.15 0.59
N GLY A 785 -38.93 -17.72 -0.47
CA GLY A 785 -39.97 -17.11 -1.28
C GLY A 785 -41.35 -17.20 -0.64
N ILE A 786 -42.11 -16.10 -0.64
CA ILE A 786 -43.45 -16.07 -0.03
C ILE A 786 -44.44 -16.72 -1.02
N GLY A 787 -45.10 -17.80 -0.60
CA GLY A 787 -46.01 -18.57 -1.45
C GLY A 787 -45.32 -19.54 -2.41
N SER A 788 -44.06 -19.92 -2.15
CA SER A 788 -43.31 -20.89 -2.97
C SER A 788 -42.32 -21.70 -2.13
N ASP A 789 -42.06 -22.95 -2.53
CA ASP A 789 -41.08 -23.83 -1.86
C ASP A 789 -39.60 -23.46 -2.13
N ALA A 790 -39.35 -22.30 -2.71
CA ALA A 790 -38.00 -21.78 -2.96
C ALA A 790 -37.38 -21.25 -1.65
N GLU A 791 -36.33 -21.90 -1.17
CA GLU A 791 -35.53 -21.45 -0.03
C GLU A 791 -34.05 -21.77 -0.23
N ARG A 792 -33.17 -21.00 0.42
CA ARG A 792 -31.71 -21.23 0.38
C ARG A 792 -31.02 -20.68 1.60
N PHE A 793 -30.13 -21.49 2.16
CA PHE A 793 -29.05 -21.03 3.01
C PHE A 793 -27.80 -20.75 2.16
N TYR A 794 -27.09 -19.68 2.47
CA TYR A 794 -25.84 -19.27 1.85
C TYR A 794 -24.85 -18.82 2.92
N ILE A 795 -23.58 -19.16 2.74
CA ILE A 795 -22.47 -18.55 3.46
C ILE A 795 -21.30 -18.33 2.50
N GLY A 796 -20.66 -17.17 2.58
CA GLY A 796 -19.55 -16.79 1.69
C GLY A 796 -19.15 -15.32 1.87
N LEU A 797 -18.40 -14.77 0.91
CA LEU A 797 -18.12 -13.33 0.88
C LEU A 797 -19.30 -12.55 0.29
N ASN A 798 -19.59 -11.37 0.83
CA ASN A 798 -20.46 -10.43 0.14
C ASN A 798 -19.69 -9.73 -1.01
N GLU A 799 -19.93 -10.14 -2.25
CA GLU A 799 -19.33 -9.51 -3.45
C GLU A 799 -20.07 -8.22 -3.90
N GLN A 800 -21.04 -7.70 -3.13
CA GLN A 800 -21.89 -6.57 -3.55
C GLN A 800 -21.35 -5.14 -3.24
N PHE A 801 -20.11 -5.01 -2.76
CA PHE A 801 -19.44 -3.73 -2.45
C PHE A 801 -17.97 -3.71 -2.91
#